data_AF-A0A812PTK5-F1
#
_entry.id   AF-A0A812PTK5-F1
#
_cell.length_a   1.000
_cell.length_b   1.000
_cell.length_c   1.000
_cell.angle_alpha   90.00
_cell.angle_beta   90.00
_cell.angle_gamma   90.00
#
_symmetry.space_group_name_H-M   'P 1'
#
loop_
_entity.id
_entity.type
_entity.pdbx_description
1 polymer ?
#
loop_
_entity_poly.entity_id
_entity_poly.type
_entity_poly.pdbx_seq_one_letter_code
_entity_poly.pdbx_strand_id
1 'polypeptide(L)'
;MAEVADARVLRTFNAAVISGVAGGCAQVMYVFPLMWLRTIMEYQYKNGEGTVKVARTLYREGGVARFYRGLMPALILAPTARFGDTAANELALSSLAKVEMPLALKTLCASVTAATFRVAILPLDAWKVNKQVHGKAGLQVLVRKATVNPLSLWHGGLGVLVTGAFGHYPWFYTNNLLREILPPFEMRYGKHVRHAFIGFTSSVVADTICNPIRVLKVNRQTSLSRISYLEAAHGIIQKEGLMGLWSRGLKTRIFANGVQGSLFTVGWRYFSEVLSGGLPLPAELGGPVALTPGPATAPSPEALEKKGKQGLQADSEVAASMLEVRRGISDDDSDAPLATRIKRRRATAPGRLTPGKALKAPKAKARAAAPSARPRTPASQANPESESKAPERSKKRAAPSRQEPSNKCRKAAGSKETPKPRALRTLKDTAFANPAEAAVAAANGRPVFATTGLELSTRQQKVLLDLQGLMVAEWNPHVSHLIADTFRRTTKMMCAICTGAHILSTEYVKACREAGRLVDEAAFLLKDEVCEAAFARKRGVSQGYSLAAAIQRARQNGPLLQGMSVYCFPSVGEKRELPMLVAAAGGTWLKRFPLQPACSSVLLLAERCVSSEREQQRRRVYEVYDVELLREAACTQELRRSAYRLQ
;
A
#
# COMPACT_ATOMS: atom_id res chain seq x y z
N MET A 1 -13.91 -16.95 -46.55
CA MET A 1 -14.22 -15.83 -45.62
C MET A 1 -13.54 -16.01 -44.25
N ALA A 2 -13.62 -17.18 -43.61
CA ALA A 2 -12.93 -17.47 -42.34
C ALA A 2 -11.38 -17.45 -42.45
N GLU A 3 -10.82 -18.06 -43.49
CA GLU A 3 -9.36 -18.09 -43.76
C GLU A 3 -8.74 -16.69 -43.96
N VAL A 4 -9.48 -15.78 -44.58
CA VAL A 4 -9.05 -14.39 -44.83
C VAL A 4 -9.16 -13.54 -43.57
N ALA A 5 -10.09 -13.89 -42.66
CA ALA A 5 -10.19 -13.27 -41.35
C ALA A 5 -9.02 -13.72 -40.44
N ASP A 6 -8.67 -15.01 -40.44
CA ASP A 6 -7.53 -15.55 -39.69
C ASP A 6 -6.18 -14.97 -40.17
N ALA A 7 -5.96 -14.91 -41.48
CA ALA A 7 -4.72 -14.32 -42.02
C ALA A 7 -4.57 -12.83 -41.69
N ARG A 8 -5.69 -12.09 -41.56
CA ARG A 8 -5.68 -10.67 -41.20
C ARG A 8 -5.43 -10.47 -39.70
N VAL A 9 -6.07 -11.28 -38.84
CA VAL A 9 -5.84 -11.29 -37.39
C VAL A 9 -4.40 -11.65 -37.07
N LEU A 10 -3.81 -12.60 -37.79
CA LEU A 10 -2.42 -12.99 -37.61
C LEU A 10 -1.45 -11.86 -38.00
N ARG A 11 -1.72 -11.12 -39.09
CA ARG A 11 -0.90 -9.97 -39.49
C ARG A 11 -1.00 -8.81 -38.50
N THR A 12 -2.19 -8.48 -38.01
CA THR A 12 -2.35 -7.41 -37.00
C THR A 12 -1.71 -7.80 -35.68
N PHE A 13 -1.81 -9.06 -35.28
CA PHE A 13 -1.10 -9.59 -34.12
C PHE A 13 0.43 -9.48 -34.28
N ASN A 14 0.98 -9.88 -35.42
CA ASN A 14 2.42 -9.77 -35.68
C ASN A 14 2.92 -8.31 -35.67
N ALA A 15 2.17 -7.38 -36.27
CA ALA A 15 2.49 -5.96 -36.22
C ALA A 15 2.46 -5.41 -34.77
N ALA A 16 1.45 -5.80 -33.99
CA ALA A 16 1.33 -5.44 -32.57
C ALA A 16 2.51 -5.98 -31.75
N VAL A 17 2.96 -7.21 -32.02
CA VAL A 17 4.10 -7.84 -31.36
C VAL A 17 5.41 -7.12 -31.70
N ILE A 18 5.68 -6.86 -32.98
CA ILE A 18 6.90 -6.16 -33.43
C ILE A 18 6.98 -4.76 -32.81
N SER A 19 5.89 -4.01 -32.87
CA SER A 19 5.78 -2.67 -32.27
C SER A 19 5.95 -2.72 -30.75
N GLY A 20 5.37 -3.74 -30.09
CA GLY A 20 5.53 -3.98 -28.66
C GLY A 20 6.96 -4.29 -28.24
N VAL A 21 7.70 -5.10 -29.02
CA VAL A 21 9.11 -5.45 -28.75
C VAL A 21 10.00 -4.23 -28.89
N ALA A 22 9.86 -3.45 -29.95
CA ALA A 22 10.62 -2.21 -30.15
C ALA A 22 10.38 -1.21 -29.00
N GLY A 23 9.11 -1.02 -28.61
CA GLY A 23 8.74 -0.19 -27.46
C GLY A 23 9.31 -0.71 -26.13
N GLY A 24 9.37 -2.04 -25.97
CA GLY A 24 9.97 -2.68 -24.81
C GLY A 24 11.48 -2.41 -24.70
N CYS A 25 12.23 -2.59 -25.78
CA CYS A 25 13.68 -2.33 -25.83
C CYS A 25 14.03 -0.87 -25.52
N ALA A 26 13.29 0.09 -26.10
CA ALA A 26 13.50 1.52 -25.85
C ALA A 26 13.28 1.92 -24.37
N GLN A 27 12.44 1.18 -23.64
CA GLN A 27 12.16 1.45 -22.23
C GLN A 27 13.40 1.20 -21.34
N VAL A 28 14.21 0.20 -21.67
CA VAL A 28 15.37 -0.23 -20.85
C VAL A 28 16.40 0.89 -20.72
N MET A 29 16.58 1.70 -21.77
CA MET A 29 17.55 2.81 -21.84
C MET A 29 17.46 3.78 -20.67
N TYR A 30 16.26 4.03 -20.16
CA TYR A 30 16.04 5.01 -19.09
C TYR A 30 15.63 4.39 -17.76
N VAL A 31 15.49 3.06 -17.67
CA VAL A 31 15.29 2.38 -16.38
C VAL A 31 16.48 2.67 -15.47
N PHE A 32 17.72 2.45 -15.95
CA PHE A 32 18.93 2.68 -15.16
C PHE A 32 19.15 4.14 -14.74
N PRO A 33 19.22 5.14 -15.66
CA PRO A 33 19.56 6.52 -15.28
C PRO A 33 18.47 7.20 -14.44
N LEU A 34 17.21 6.75 -14.52
CA LEU A 34 16.09 7.38 -13.79
C LEU A 34 15.57 6.54 -12.61
N MET A 35 16.09 5.33 -12.39
CA MET A 35 15.68 4.45 -11.29
C MET A 35 15.69 5.20 -9.96
N TRP A 36 16.72 5.98 -9.70
CA TRP A 36 16.90 6.69 -8.44
C TRP A 36 15.80 7.72 -8.17
N LEU A 37 15.38 8.48 -9.19
CA LEU A 37 14.24 9.40 -9.12
C LEU A 37 12.93 8.64 -8.91
N ARG A 38 12.75 7.50 -9.60
CA ARG A 38 11.58 6.63 -9.43
C ARG A 38 11.51 6.10 -8.00
N THR A 39 12.63 5.68 -7.42
CA THR A 39 12.69 5.19 -6.04
C THR A 39 12.38 6.29 -5.02
N ILE A 40 12.91 7.50 -5.21
CA ILE A 40 12.55 8.66 -4.38
C ILE A 40 11.03 8.91 -4.46
N MET A 41 10.48 8.97 -5.68
CA MET A 41 9.07 9.23 -5.91
C MET A 41 8.15 8.20 -5.23
N GLU A 42 8.44 6.90 -5.35
CA GLU A 42 7.65 5.85 -4.68
C GLU A 42 7.71 5.97 -3.14
N TYR A 43 8.89 6.29 -2.59
CA TYR A 43 9.05 6.55 -1.16
C TYR A 43 8.25 7.79 -0.72
N GLN A 44 8.23 8.86 -1.54
CA GLN A 44 7.45 10.07 -1.27
C GLN A 44 5.94 9.81 -1.28
N TYR A 45 5.43 9.00 -2.22
CA TYR A 45 4.02 8.63 -2.22
C TYR A 45 3.60 7.95 -0.92
N LYS A 46 4.45 7.04 -0.39
CA LYS A 46 4.20 6.37 0.89
C LYS A 46 4.31 7.32 2.08
N ASN A 47 5.41 8.05 2.20
CA ASN A 47 5.82 8.71 3.45
C ASN A 47 5.54 10.22 3.52
N GLY A 48 5.23 10.86 2.39
CA GLY A 48 4.85 12.27 2.36
C GLY A 48 5.99 13.30 2.43
N GLU A 49 7.24 12.86 2.39
CA GLU A 49 8.40 13.75 2.60
C GLU A 49 8.87 14.50 1.32
N GLY A 50 9.61 15.59 1.53
CA GLY A 50 10.23 16.36 0.44
C GLY A 50 11.39 15.62 -0.24
N THR A 51 11.64 15.92 -1.52
CA THR A 51 12.57 15.19 -2.40
C THR A 51 14.00 15.13 -1.87
N VAL A 52 14.52 16.26 -1.39
CA VAL A 52 15.89 16.35 -0.84
C VAL A 52 16.02 15.55 0.45
N LYS A 53 14.99 15.60 1.32
CA LYS A 53 14.96 14.85 2.57
C LYS A 53 14.96 13.34 2.29
N VAL A 54 14.08 12.89 1.39
CA VAL A 54 14.02 11.47 0.99
C VAL A 54 15.34 11.02 0.35
N ALA A 55 15.93 11.81 -0.55
CA ALA A 55 17.22 11.46 -1.15
C ALA A 55 18.31 11.27 -0.08
N ARG A 56 18.38 12.16 0.91
CA ARG A 56 19.33 12.03 2.03
C ARG A 56 19.03 10.81 2.90
N THR A 57 17.75 10.55 3.20
CA THR A 57 17.33 9.37 3.98
C THR A 57 17.72 8.07 3.28
N LEU A 58 17.40 7.93 1.98
CA LEU A 58 17.75 6.76 1.19
C LEU A 58 19.28 6.58 1.09
N TYR A 59 20.03 7.66 0.90
CA TYR A 59 21.50 7.57 0.88
C TYR A 59 22.06 7.11 2.23
N ARG A 60 21.50 7.56 3.35
CA ARG A 60 21.89 7.10 4.70
C ARG A 60 21.52 5.64 4.96
N GLU A 61 20.39 5.16 4.43
CA GLU A 61 19.94 3.77 4.60
C GLU A 61 20.83 2.73 3.88
N GLY A 62 21.47 3.09 2.78
CA GLY A 62 22.24 2.11 2.00
C GLY A 62 23.00 2.64 0.80
N GLY A 63 23.38 3.92 0.83
CA GLY A 63 24.16 4.59 -0.21
C GLY A 63 23.50 4.57 -1.59
N VAL A 64 24.32 4.57 -2.64
CA VAL A 64 23.86 4.54 -4.03
C VAL A 64 23.02 3.28 -4.32
N ALA A 65 23.41 2.13 -3.77
CA ALA A 65 22.69 0.87 -3.95
C ALA A 65 21.24 0.91 -3.44
N ARG A 66 20.91 1.80 -2.48
CA ARG A 66 19.54 1.97 -1.98
C ARG A 66 18.58 2.51 -3.04
N PHE A 67 19.06 3.39 -3.92
CA PHE A 67 18.27 4.00 -4.99
C PHE A 67 17.89 3.00 -6.10
N TYR A 68 18.64 1.91 -6.22
CA TYR A 68 18.45 0.87 -7.24
C TYR A 68 17.76 -0.38 -6.68
N ARG A 69 17.21 -0.32 -5.48
CA ARG A 69 16.41 -1.42 -4.93
C ARG A 69 15.14 -1.60 -5.76
N GLY A 70 14.97 -2.80 -6.31
CA GLY A 70 13.88 -3.13 -7.24
C GLY A 70 14.27 -3.07 -8.72
N LEU A 71 15.57 -2.94 -9.03
CA LEU A 71 16.04 -2.89 -10.42
C LEU A 71 15.66 -4.14 -11.22
N MET A 72 15.88 -5.34 -10.68
CA MET A 72 15.49 -6.59 -11.36
C MET A 72 14.01 -6.62 -11.78
N PRO A 73 13.03 -6.46 -10.87
CA PRO A 73 11.64 -6.40 -11.30
C PRO A 73 11.34 -5.20 -12.19
N ALA A 74 12.06 -4.08 -12.09
CA ALA A 74 11.88 -2.95 -12.99
C ALA A 74 12.34 -3.27 -14.42
N LEU A 75 13.44 -4.00 -14.60
CA LEU A 75 13.97 -4.41 -15.91
C LEU A 75 13.06 -5.41 -16.61
N ILE A 76 12.27 -6.19 -15.87
CA ILE A 76 11.24 -7.06 -16.44
C ILE A 76 9.96 -6.26 -16.68
N LEU A 77 9.48 -5.55 -15.67
CA LEU A 77 8.20 -4.84 -15.71
C LEU A 77 8.16 -3.77 -16.80
N ALA A 78 9.22 -2.98 -16.93
CA ALA A 78 9.22 -1.82 -17.82
C ALA A 78 9.02 -2.23 -19.30
N PRO A 79 9.80 -3.16 -19.89
CA PRO A 79 9.57 -3.63 -21.24
C PRO A 79 8.24 -4.38 -21.39
N THR A 80 7.88 -5.25 -20.43
CA THR A 80 6.59 -5.98 -20.48
C THR A 80 5.39 -5.03 -20.47
N ALA A 81 5.40 -4.02 -19.61
CA ALA A 81 4.33 -3.02 -19.53
C ALA A 81 4.19 -2.24 -20.83
N ARG A 82 5.30 -1.87 -21.49
CA ARG A 82 5.25 -1.20 -22.79
C ARG A 82 4.74 -2.09 -23.89
N PHE A 83 5.27 -3.30 -23.97
CA PHE A 83 4.82 -4.28 -24.93
C PHE A 83 3.29 -4.40 -24.86
N GLY A 84 2.75 -4.61 -23.66
CA GLY A 84 1.31 -4.76 -23.50
C GLY A 84 0.52 -3.47 -23.71
N ASP A 85 1.06 -2.29 -23.38
CA ASP A 85 0.40 -1.01 -23.71
C ASP A 85 0.25 -0.86 -25.23
N THR A 86 1.32 -1.11 -26.00
CA THR A 86 1.32 -1.00 -27.46
C THR A 86 0.47 -2.08 -28.11
N ALA A 87 0.62 -3.34 -27.68
CA ALA A 87 -0.11 -4.47 -28.23
C ALA A 87 -1.62 -4.38 -27.92
N ALA A 88 -1.99 -3.98 -26.70
CA ALA A 88 -3.40 -3.78 -26.31
C ALA A 88 -4.05 -2.64 -27.10
N ASN A 89 -3.31 -1.56 -27.36
CA ASN A 89 -3.80 -0.44 -28.14
C ASN A 89 -4.03 -0.83 -29.60
N GLU A 90 -3.04 -1.46 -30.25
CA GLU A 90 -3.16 -1.94 -31.63
C GLU A 90 -4.29 -2.97 -31.78
N LEU A 91 -4.38 -3.91 -30.84
CA LEU A 91 -5.44 -4.94 -30.82
C LEU A 91 -6.83 -4.32 -30.67
N ALA A 92 -7.00 -3.37 -29.75
CA ALA A 92 -8.29 -2.73 -29.53
C ALA A 92 -8.72 -1.88 -30.74
N LEU A 93 -7.80 -1.10 -31.31
CA LEU A 93 -8.12 -0.24 -32.46
C LEU A 93 -8.40 -1.05 -33.73
N SER A 94 -7.61 -2.09 -34.00
CA SER A 94 -7.82 -2.96 -35.15
C SER A 94 -9.13 -3.76 -35.03
N SER A 95 -9.47 -4.23 -33.82
CA SER A 95 -10.74 -4.93 -33.56
C SER A 95 -11.95 -4.01 -33.67
N LEU A 96 -11.81 -2.74 -33.27
CA LEU A 96 -12.87 -1.73 -33.32
C LEU A 96 -12.86 -0.90 -34.61
N ALA A 97 -11.99 -1.21 -35.57
CA ALA A 97 -11.82 -0.41 -36.78
C ALA A 97 -13.13 -0.29 -37.57
N LYS A 98 -13.90 -1.39 -37.66
CA LYS A 98 -15.17 -1.48 -38.40
C LYS A 98 -16.41 -1.10 -37.58
N VAL A 99 -16.27 -0.85 -36.28
CA VAL A 99 -17.39 -0.44 -35.43
C VAL A 99 -17.58 1.07 -35.57
N GLU A 100 -18.77 1.50 -35.97
CA GLU A 100 -19.13 2.91 -36.03
C GLU A 100 -19.36 3.44 -34.61
N MET A 101 -18.34 4.11 -34.07
CA MET A 101 -18.38 4.73 -32.76
C MET A 101 -17.38 5.89 -32.70
N PRO A 102 -17.61 6.91 -31.85
CA PRO A 102 -16.70 8.05 -31.72
C PRO A 102 -15.28 7.61 -31.39
N LEU A 103 -14.28 8.34 -31.91
CA LEU A 103 -12.85 8.08 -31.66
C LEU A 103 -12.53 8.05 -30.15
N ALA A 104 -13.21 8.89 -29.36
CA ALA A 104 -13.09 8.92 -27.91
C ALA A 104 -13.44 7.56 -27.28
N LEU A 105 -14.49 6.89 -27.76
CA LEU A 105 -14.93 5.61 -27.23
C LEU A 105 -14.00 4.47 -27.66
N LYS A 106 -13.49 4.47 -28.91
CA LYS A 106 -12.43 3.53 -29.35
C LYS A 106 -11.17 3.67 -28.50
N THR A 107 -10.78 4.91 -28.20
CA THR A 107 -9.61 5.24 -27.37
C THR A 107 -9.81 4.82 -25.91
N LEU A 108 -11.03 4.95 -25.39
CA LEU A 108 -11.38 4.47 -24.04
C LEU A 108 -11.27 2.94 -23.97
N CYS A 109 -11.82 2.22 -24.94
CA CYS A 109 -11.70 0.76 -25.02
C CYS A 109 -10.23 0.32 -25.05
N ALA A 110 -9.41 0.93 -25.90
CA ALA A 110 -7.98 0.66 -25.95
C ALA A 110 -7.27 0.92 -24.59
N SER A 111 -7.63 2.02 -23.93
CA SER A 111 -7.08 2.39 -22.62
C SER A 111 -7.47 1.40 -21.52
N VAL A 112 -8.71 0.90 -21.53
CA VAL A 112 -9.19 -0.14 -20.60
C VAL A 112 -8.48 -1.47 -20.86
N THR A 113 -8.28 -1.87 -22.11
CA THR A 113 -7.53 -3.09 -22.46
C THR A 113 -6.08 -3.01 -21.96
N ALA A 114 -5.39 -1.89 -22.21
CA ALA A 114 -4.03 -1.66 -21.71
C ALA A 114 -3.98 -1.64 -20.18
N ALA A 115 -4.95 -0.99 -19.52
CA ALA A 115 -5.06 -0.96 -18.07
C ALA A 115 -5.30 -2.35 -17.47
N THR A 116 -6.07 -3.20 -18.15
CA THR A 116 -6.32 -4.60 -17.75
C THR A 116 -5.03 -5.42 -17.83
N PHE A 117 -4.25 -5.25 -18.91
CA PHE A 117 -2.91 -5.84 -19.01
C PHE A 117 -1.99 -5.39 -17.86
N ARG A 118 -2.03 -4.10 -17.48
CA ARG A 118 -1.27 -3.58 -16.33
C ARG A 118 -1.68 -4.22 -15.00
N VAL A 119 -2.96 -4.56 -14.84
CA VAL A 119 -3.46 -5.29 -13.66
C VAL A 119 -2.93 -6.73 -13.68
N ALA A 120 -2.86 -7.39 -14.83
CA ALA A 120 -2.31 -8.74 -14.95
C ALA A 120 -0.83 -8.81 -14.49
N ILE A 121 -0.01 -7.83 -14.88
CA ILE A 121 1.41 -7.75 -14.50
C ILE A 121 1.66 -7.04 -13.16
N LEU A 122 0.61 -6.70 -12.42
CA LEU A 122 0.71 -5.99 -11.14
C LEU A 122 1.58 -6.68 -10.07
N PRO A 123 1.69 -8.03 -10.00
CA PRO A 123 2.62 -8.67 -9.08
C PRO A 123 4.08 -8.24 -9.26
N LEU A 124 4.54 -8.01 -10.50
CA LEU A 124 5.89 -7.50 -10.80
C LEU A 124 6.06 -6.06 -10.31
N ASP A 125 5.03 -5.23 -10.51
CA ASP A 125 5.02 -3.87 -9.98
C ASP A 125 4.96 -3.84 -8.45
N ALA A 126 4.21 -4.73 -7.82
CA ALA A 126 4.18 -4.87 -6.36
C ALA A 126 5.56 -5.21 -5.80
N TRP A 127 6.30 -6.12 -6.47
CA TRP A 127 7.67 -6.45 -6.08
C TRP A 127 8.59 -5.23 -6.19
N LYS A 128 8.56 -4.53 -7.34
CA LYS A 128 9.35 -3.31 -7.57
C LYS A 128 9.05 -2.24 -6.53
N VAL A 129 7.79 -1.86 -6.36
CA VAL A 129 7.36 -0.75 -5.48
C VAL A 129 7.67 -1.07 -4.02
N ASN A 130 7.45 -2.31 -3.56
CA ASN A 130 7.82 -2.69 -2.19
C ASN A 130 9.33 -2.63 -1.95
N LYS A 131 10.18 -3.01 -2.93
CA LYS A 131 11.63 -2.85 -2.83
C LYS A 131 12.06 -1.37 -2.86
N GLN A 132 11.39 -0.52 -3.62
CA GLN A 132 11.70 0.91 -3.67
C GLN A 132 11.35 1.59 -2.33
N VAL A 133 10.21 1.26 -1.74
CA VAL A 133 9.75 1.83 -0.46
C VAL A 133 10.48 1.25 0.75
N HIS A 134 10.55 -0.08 0.89
CA HIS A 134 11.08 -0.76 2.09
C HIS A 134 12.54 -1.24 1.95
N GLY A 135 13.20 -0.96 0.83
CA GLY A 135 14.60 -1.31 0.62
C GLY A 135 14.84 -2.82 0.57
N LYS A 136 15.78 -3.32 1.38
CA LYS A 136 16.16 -4.75 1.41
C LYS A 136 14.98 -5.65 1.77
N ALA A 137 14.19 -5.26 2.78
CA ALA A 137 13.07 -6.03 3.31
C ALA A 137 11.85 -6.09 2.38
N GLY A 138 11.79 -5.27 1.31
CA GLY A 138 10.58 -5.11 0.50
C GLY A 138 9.99 -6.40 -0.11
N LEU A 139 10.83 -7.33 -0.58
CA LEU A 139 10.32 -8.62 -1.08
C LEU A 139 9.82 -9.51 0.05
N GLN A 140 10.49 -9.52 1.21
CA GLN A 140 10.03 -10.30 2.37
C GLN A 140 8.67 -9.79 2.86
N VAL A 141 8.49 -8.46 2.89
CA VAL A 141 7.19 -7.83 3.21
C VAL A 141 6.10 -8.27 2.24
N LEU A 142 6.38 -8.23 0.93
CA LEU A 142 5.41 -8.64 -0.09
C LEU A 142 5.08 -10.13 0.00
N VAL A 143 6.08 -11.00 0.15
CA VAL A 143 5.90 -12.45 0.27
C VAL A 143 5.07 -12.77 1.50
N ARG A 144 5.38 -12.17 2.67
CA ARG A 144 4.59 -12.37 3.91
C ARG A 144 3.13 -11.96 3.73
N LYS A 145 2.86 -10.92 2.94
CA LYS A 145 1.50 -10.48 2.62
C LYS A 145 0.80 -11.46 1.68
N ALA A 146 1.53 -11.99 0.69
CA ALA A 146 1.04 -12.94 -0.30
C ALA A 146 0.77 -14.33 0.30
N THR A 147 1.53 -14.76 1.30
CA THR A 147 1.29 -16.03 2.01
C THR A 147 0.00 -16.00 2.83
N VAL A 148 -0.34 -14.85 3.42
CA VAL A 148 -1.61 -14.67 4.15
C VAL A 148 -2.78 -14.49 3.17
N ASN A 149 -2.57 -13.74 2.09
CA ASN A 149 -3.58 -13.53 1.07
C ASN A 149 -2.93 -13.37 -0.32
N PRO A 150 -3.06 -14.37 -1.21
CA PRO A 150 -2.48 -14.32 -2.55
C PRO A 150 -2.93 -13.11 -3.38
N LEU A 151 -4.17 -12.64 -3.18
CA LEU A 151 -4.71 -11.47 -3.87
C LEU A 151 -4.02 -10.15 -3.46
N SER A 152 -3.17 -10.18 -2.42
CA SER A 152 -2.41 -9.02 -2.00
C SER A 152 -1.36 -8.55 -3.03
N LEU A 153 -0.93 -9.45 -3.93
CA LEU A 153 -0.08 -9.10 -5.06
C LEU A 153 -0.78 -8.12 -6.03
N TRP A 154 -2.12 -8.12 -6.03
CA TRP A 154 -2.95 -7.21 -6.84
C TRP A 154 -3.51 -6.02 -6.04
N HIS A 155 -3.05 -5.81 -4.80
CA HIS A 155 -3.40 -4.59 -4.09
C HIS A 155 -2.88 -3.36 -4.82
N GLY A 156 -3.80 -2.46 -5.22
CA GLY A 156 -3.49 -1.36 -6.14
C GLY A 156 -4.19 -1.50 -7.50
N GLY A 157 -4.77 -2.66 -7.80
CA GLY A 157 -5.38 -2.97 -9.10
C GLY A 157 -6.42 -1.95 -9.56
N LEU A 158 -7.38 -1.61 -8.71
CA LEU A 158 -8.36 -0.56 -9.03
C LEU A 158 -7.70 0.79 -9.34
N GLY A 159 -6.68 1.20 -8.59
CA GLY A 159 -5.95 2.45 -8.84
C GLY A 159 -5.20 2.41 -10.16
N VAL A 160 -4.62 1.27 -10.53
CA VAL A 160 -4.00 1.05 -11.85
C VAL A 160 -5.04 1.11 -12.97
N LEU A 161 -6.19 0.45 -12.78
CA LEU A 161 -7.28 0.43 -13.74
C LEU A 161 -7.85 1.83 -13.99
N VAL A 162 -8.19 2.55 -12.92
CA VAL A 162 -8.73 3.92 -13.01
C VAL A 162 -7.70 4.88 -13.59
N THR A 163 -6.43 4.80 -13.17
CA THR A 163 -5.37 5.65 -13.74
C THR A 163 -5.13 5.35 -15.22
N GLY A 164 -5.27 4.08 -15.64
CA GLY A 164 -5.12 3.69 -17.05
C GLY A 164 -6.33 4.12 -17.90
N ALA A 165 -7.55 3.82 -17.45
CA ALA A 165 -8.77 4.14 -18.16
C ALA A 165 -9.03 5.65 -18.26
N PHE A 166 -8.86 6.38 -17.17
CA PHE A 166 -9.21 7.81 -17.08
C PHE A 166 -8.00 8.75 -17.09
N GLY A 167 -6.77 8.26 -16.92
CA GLY A 167 -5.58 9.12 -16.93
C GLY A 167 -5.10 9.51 -18.33
N HIS A 168 -5.58 8.82 -19.37
CA HIS A 168 -5.25 9.16 -20.75
C HIS A 168 -6.06 10.35 -21.25
N TYR A 169 -7.32 10.45 -20.83
CA TYR A 169 -8.24 11.48 -21.31
C TYR A 169 -7.72 12.92 -21.07
N PRO A 170 -7.29 13.31 -19.85
CA PRO A 170 -6.75 14.65 -19.62
C PRO A 170 -5.51 14.97 -20.46
N TRP A 171 -4.68 13.96 -20.72
CA TRP A 171 -3.50 14.13 -21.57
C TRP A 171 -3.89 14.42 -23.02
N PHE A 172 -4.76 13.58 -23.60
CA PHE A 172 -5.21 13.73 -24.99
C PHE A 172 -5.98 15.02 -25.21
N TYR A 173 -6.89 15.34 -24.31
CA TYR A 173 -7.65 16.58 -24.36
C TYR A 173 -6.72 17.79 -24.37
N THR A 174 -5.78 17.86 -23.42
CA THR A 174 -4.81 18.97 -23.34
C THR A 174 -3.92 19.02 -24.58
N ASN A 175 -3.45 17.87 -25.08
CA ASN A 175 -2.61 17.82 -26.27
C ASN A 175 -3.35 18.33 -27.51
N ASN A 176 -4.62 17.94 -27.69
CA ASN A 176 -5.40 18.34 -28.85
C ASN A 176 -5.75 19.83 -28.78
N LEU A 177 -6.20 20.31 -27.62
CA LEU A 177 -6.52 21.71 -27.38
C LEU A 177 -5.31 22.62 -27.64
N LEU A 178 -4.14 22.25 -27.11
CA LEU A 178 -2.92 23.04 -27.33
C LEU A 178 -2.41 22.97 -28.77
N ARG A 179 -2.65 21.87 -29.50
CA ARG A 179 -2.33 21.79 -30.94
C ARG A 179 -3.22 22.68 -31.79
N GLU A 180 -4.44 22.94 -31.36
CA GLU A 180 -5.38 23.84 -32.05
C GLU A 180 -5.07 25.30 -31.73
N ILE A 181 -4.83 25.62 -30.45
CA ILE A 181 -4.65 27.00 -30.00
C ILE A 181 -3.24 27.55 -30.26
N LEU A 182 -2.17 26.74 -30.11
CA LEU A 182 -0.81 27.25 -30.27
C LEU A 182 -0.43 27.33 -31.76
N PRO A 183 -0.07 28.52 -32.27
CA PRO A 183 0.45 28.66 -33.62
C PRO A 183 1.79 27.91 -33.80
N PRO A 184 2.23 27.63 -35.04
CA PRO A 184 3.57 27.14 -35.31
C PRO A 184 4.61 28.14 -34.79
N PHE A 185 5.76 27.63 -34.33
CA PHE A 185 6.85 28.48 -33.83
C PHE A 185 7.80 28.79 -34.98
N GLU A 186 7.92 30.07 -35.33
CA GLU A 186 8.77 30.62 -36.39
C GLU A 186 10.25 30.66 -35.94
N MET A 187 10.86 29.49 -35.76
CA MET A 187 12.28 29.33 -35.41
C MET A 187 12.82 28.02 -35.99
N ARG A 188 14.15 27.91 -36.18
CA ARG A 188 14.82 26.77 -36.83
C ARG A 188 14.41 25.39 -36.31
N TYR A 189 14.07 25.28 -35.03
CA TYR A 189 13.59 24.03 -34.39
C TYR A 189 12.17 24.15 -33.85
N GLY A 190 11.41 25.14 -34.30
CA GLY A 190 10.14 25.55 -33.69
C GLY A 190 9.07 24.47 -33.69
N LYS A 191 8.97 23.67 -34.75
CA LYS A 191 8.10 22.48 -34.81
C LYS A 191 8.39 21.51 -33.66
N HIS A 192 9.65 21.20 -33.41
CA HIS A 192 10.06 20.27 -32.34
C HIS A 192 9.84 20.85 -30.95
N VAL A 193 10.18 22.12 -30.76
CA VAL A 193 9.97 22.83 -29.49
C VAL A 193 8.49 22.89 -29.14
N ARG A 194 7.63 23.20 -30.12
CA ARG A 194 6.17 23.19 -29.97
C ARG A 194 5.65 21.81 -29.55
N HIS A 195 6.05 20.74 -30.26
CA HIS A 195 5.62 19.38 -29.90
C HIS A 195 6.09 18.95 -28.51
N ALA A 196 7.34 19.28 -28.14
CA ALA A 196 7.87 18.99 -26.81
C ALA A 196 7.12 19.75 -25.72
N PHE A 197 6.83 21.05 -25.93
CA PHE A 197 6.07 21.87 -25.00
C PHE A 197 4.64 21.35 -24.79
N ILE A 198 3.95 21.01 -25.88
CA ILE A 198 2.60 20.45 -25.83
C ILE A 198 2.62 19.11 -25.06
N GLY A 199 3.52 18.19 -25.43
CA GLY A 199 3.61 16.87 -24.77
C GLY A 199 3.97 16.96 -23.28
N PHE A 200 4.87 17.88 -22.91
CA PHE A 200 5.22 18.13 -21.51
C PHE A 200 4.04 18.72 -20.73
N THR A 201 3.36 19.73 -21.28
CA THR A 201 2.22 20.38 -20.61
C THR A 201 1.07 19.39 -20.40
N SER A 202 0.74 18.60 -21.41
CA SER A 202 -0.25 17.52 -21.28
C SER A 202 0.12 16.50 -20.22
N SER A 203 1.41 16.16 -20.10
CA SER A 203 1.92 15.26 -19.06
C SER A 203 1.76 15.85 -17.66
N VAL A 204 2.06 17.15 -17.49
CA VAL A 204 1.88 17.85 -16.21
C VAL A 204 0.41 17.87 -15.77
N VAL A 205 -0.51 18.18 -16.69
CA VAL A 205 -1.95 18.21 -16.41
C VAL A 205 -2.44 16.83 -15.98
N ALA A 206 -2.16 15.80 -16.77
CA ALA A 206 -2.55 14.44 -16.46
C ALA A 206 -1.92 13.93 -15.16
N ASP A 207 -0.65 14.29 -14.90
CA ASP A 207 0.03 13.88 -13.69
C ASP A 207 -0.54 14.51 -12.43
N THR A 208 -0.96 15.77 -12.52
CA THR A 208 -1.60 16.50 -11.42
C THR A 208 -2.95 15.88 -11.07
N ILE A 209 -3.78 15.62 -12.09
CA ILE A 209 -5.12 15.04 -11.91
C ILE A 209 -5.04 13.61 -11.34
N CYS A 210 -4.12 12.78 -11.84
CA CYS A 210 -4.01 11.39 -11.41
C CYS A 210 -3.15 11.18 -10.15
N ASN A 211 -2.48 12.21 -9.63
CA ASN A 211 -1.57 12.04 -8.49
C ASN A 211 -2.21 11.39 -7.25
N PRO A 212 -3.43 11.79 -6.83
CA PRO A 212 -4.10 11.21 -5.66
C PRO A 212 -4.27 9.69 -5.77
N ILE A 213 -4.68 9.22 -6.95
CA ILE A 213 -4.91 7.79 -7.21
C ILE A 213 -3.59 7.02 -7.09
N ARG A 214 -2.48 7.61 -7.55
CA ARG A 214 -1.15 7.01 -7.47
C ARG A 214 -0.63 6.95 -6.04
N VAL A 215 -0.79 8.04 -5.29
CA VAL A 215 -0.47 8.11 -3.86
C VAL A 215 -1.21 7.01 -3.09
N LEU A 216 -2.52 6.88 -3.34
CA LEU A 216 -3.36 5.88 -2.69
C LEU A 216 -3.00 4.44 -3.10
N LYS A 217 -2.74 4.22 -4.40
CA LYS A 217 -2.27 2.93 -4.94
C LYS A 217 -0.99 2.48 -4.24
N VAL A 218 0.00 3.35 -4.15
CA VAL A 218 1.30 3.02 -3.52
C VAL A 218 1.14 2.79 -2.03
N ASN A 219 0.32 3.60 -1.35
CA ASN A 219 0.01 3.37 0.06
C ASN A 219 -0.62 2.01 0.29
N ARG A 220 -1.66 1.65 -0.48
CA ARG A 220 -2.33 0.35 -0.35
C ARG A 220 -1.40 -0.83 -0.68
N GLN A 221 -0.59 -0.70 -1.72
CA GLN A 221 0.31 -1.75 -2.21
C GLN A 221 1.44 -2.04 -1.21
N THR A 222 2.00 -1.00 -0.58
CA THR A 222 3.15 -1.11 0.33
C THR A 222 2.80 -1.16 1.81
N SER A 223 1.53 -1.02 2.18
CA SER A 223 1.11 -1.15 3.58
C SER A 223 1.31 -2.58 4.08
N LEU A 224 1.81 -2.67 5.32
CA LEU A 224 2.04 -3.93 6.02
C LEU A 224 0.70 -4.62 6.36
N SER A 225 -0.31 -3.84 6.71
CA SER A 225 -1.69 -4.29 6.93
C SER A 225 -2.54 -4.14 5.67
N ARG A 226 -3.68 -4.84 5.66
CA ARG A 226 -4.68 -4.75 4.59
C ARG A 226 -5.52 -3.50 4.82
N ILE A 227 -5.22 -2.43 4.07
CA ILE A 227 -5.97 -1.17 4.14
C ILE A 227 -6.83 -0.95 2.90
N SER A 228 -8.04 -0.41 3.09
CA SER A 228 -8.89 0.08 2.00
C SER A 228 -8.33 1.36 1.35
N TYR A 229 -8.82 1.73 0.16
CA TYR A 229 -8.46 3.03 -0.43
C TYR A 229 -8.99 4.19 0.41
N LEU A 230 -10.17 4.02 1.02
CA LEU A 230 -10.76 4.99 1.93
C LEU A 230 -9.94 5.15 3.21
N GLU A 231 -9.48 4.04 3.82
CA GLU A 231 -8.57 4.10 4.96
C GLU A 231 -7.22 4.74 4.59
N ALA A 232 -6.68 4.41 3.40
CA ALA A 232 -5.46 5.05 2.91
C ALA A 232 -5.64 6.56 2.73
N ALA A 233 -6.78 7.00 2.19
CA ALA A 233 -7.09 8.41 2.01
C ALA A 233 -7.28 9.11 3.35
N HIS A 234 -8.10 8.52 4.24
CA HIS A 234 -8.37 9.05 5.57
C HIS A 234 -7.08 9.20 6.37
N GLY A 235 -6.21 8.19 6.37
CA GLY A 235 -4.93 8.24 7.08
C GLY A 235 -3.93 9.28 6.54
N ILE A 236 -4.04 9.67 5.27
CA ILE A 236 -3.25 10.77 4.69
C ILE A 236 -3.88 12.12 5.02
N ILE A 237 -5.20 12.25 4.83
CA ILE A 237 -5.94 13.48 5.09
C ILE A 237 -5.83 13.88 6.56
N GLN A 238 -5.91 12.93 7.49
CA GLN A 238 -5.72 13.21 8.92
C GLN A 238 -4.33 13.75 9.26
N LYS A 239 -3.29 13.34 8.52
CA LYS A 239 -1.89 13.72 8.82
C LYS A 239 -1.45 15.00 8.12
N GLU A 240 -1.86 15.20 6.88
CA GLU A 240 -1.34 16.24 5.98
C GLU A 240 -2.46 17.04 5.28
N GLY A 241 -3.72 16.79 5.63
CA GLY A 241 -4.88 17.37 4.94
C GLY A 241 -5.05 16.84 3.52
N LEU A 242 -5.99 17.45 2.78
CA LEU A 242 -6.26 17.11 1.38
C LEU A 242 -5.04 17.31 0.48
N MET A 243 -4.18 18.27 0.81
CA MET A 243 -2.96 18.54 0.05
C MET A 243 -1.95 17.40 0.09
N GLY A 244 -1.99 16.54 1.12
CA GLY A 244 -1.19 15.31 1.16
C GLY A 244 -1.54 14.33 0.03
N LEU A 245 -2.78 14.30 -0.45
CA LEU A 245 -3.15 13.44 -1.59
C LEU A 245 -2.65 14.00 -2.92
N TRP A 246 -2.67 15.32 -3.08
CA TRP A 246 -2.36 15.98 -4.35
C TRP A 246 -0.86 16.27 -4.54
N SER A 247 -0.13 16.59 -3.48
CA SER A 247 1.23 17.13 -3.59
C SER A 247 2.35 16.10 -3.48
N ARG A 248 2.11 14.97 -2.80
CA ARG A 248 3.13 13.95 -2.53
C ARG A 248 3.78 13.46 -3.82
N GLY A 249 5.11 13.58 -3.91
CA GLY A 249 5.91 13.10 -5.04
C GLY A 249 5.68 13.82 -6.38
N LEU A 250 4.71 14.75 -6.48
CA LEU A 250 4.30 15.36 -7.75
C LEU A 250 5.44 16.13 -8.41
N LYS A 251 6.18 16.95 -7.64
CA LYS A 251 7.33 17.71 -8.15
C LYS A 251 8.40 16.81 -8.74
N THR A 252 8.75 15.74 -8.01
CA THR A 252 9.74 14.74 -8.45
C THR A 252 9.25 14.02 -9.70
N ARG A 253 7.96 13.72 -9.79
CA ARG A 253 7.36 13.07 -10.95
C ARG A 253 7.43 13.96 -12.20
N ILE A 254 7.01 15.22 -12.09
CA ILE A 254 7.07 16.18 -13.20
C ILE A 254 8.50 16.32 -13.72
N PHE A 255 9.46 16.47 -12.79
CA PHE A 255 10.88 16.53 -13.14
C PHE A 255 11.36 15.24 -13.82
N ALA A 256 11.07 14.08 -13.24
CA ALA A 256 11.48 12.79 -13.78
C ALA A 256 10.88 12.54 -15.17
N ASN A 257 9.62 12.90 -15.40
CA ASN A 257 8.97 12.75 -16.70
C ASN A 257 9.53 13.74 -17.73
N GLY A 258 9.89 14.96 -17.34
CA GLY A 258 10.60 15.91 -18.21
C GLY A 258 11.95 15.33 -18.69
N VAL A 259 12.78 14.84 -17.77
CA VAL A 259 14.07 14.21 -18.11
C VAL A 259 13.87 12.94 -18.95
N GLN A 260 12.87 12.12 -18.61
CA GLN A 260 12.56 10.91 -19.39
C GLN A 260 12.15 11.26 -20.82
N GLY A 261 11.34 12.31 -21.00
CA GLY A 261 10.95 12.87 -22.29
C GLY A 261 12.17 13.13 -23.18
N SER A 262 13.14 13.87 -22.65
CA SER A 262 14.39 14.18 -23.36
C SER A 262 15.22 12.94 -23.70
N LEU A 263 15.38 12.01 -22.76
CA LEU A 263 16.17 10.78 -22.97
C LEU A 263 15.54 9.85 -24.02
N PHE A 264 14.21 9.76 -24.04
CA PHE A 264 13.51 8.93 -25.00
C PHE A 264 13.66 9.45 -26.44
N THR A 265 13.54 10.76 -26.66
CA THR A 265 13.72 11.35 -27.99
C THR A 265 15.11 11.06 -28.56
N VAL A 266 16.15 11.12 -27.72
CA VAL A 266 17.53 10.85 -28.13
C VAL A 266 17.72 9.36 -28.44
N GLY A 267 17.36 8.47 -27.53
CA GLY A 267 17.66 7.06 -27.74
C GLY A 267 16.70 6.34 -28.70
N TRP A 268 15.45 6.80 -28.86
CA TRP A 268 14.60 6.33 -29.96
C TRP A 268 15.26 6.59 -31.32
N ARG A 269 15.77 7.81 -31.54
CA ARG A 269 16.45 8.15 -32.80
C ARG A 269 17.63 7.22 -33.07
N TYR A 270 18.47 7.01 -32.05
CA TYR A 270 19.59 6.09 -32.14
C TYR A 270 19.17 4.66 -32.53
N PHE A 271 18.18 4.07 -31.84
CA PHE A 271 17.74 2.71 -32.14
C PHE A 271 17.00 2.60 -33.47
N SER A 272 16.21 3.60 -33.84
CA SER A 272 15.55 3.63 -35.14
C SER A 272 16.59 3.67 -36.27
N GLU A 273 17.64 4.48 -36.17
CA GLU A 273 18.72 4.53 -37.18
C GLU A 273 19.49 3.20 -37.25
N VAL A 274 19.82 2.60 -36.10
CA VAL A 274 20.52 1.30 -36.03
C VAL A 274 19.65 0.17 -36.60
N LEU A 275 18.36 0.11 -36.25
CA LEU A 275 17.43 -0.91 -36.74
C LEU A 275 17.06 -0.72 -38.21
N SER A 276 17.12 0.51 -38.72
CA SER A 276 16.87 0.83 -40.14
C SER A 276 18.12 0.65 -41.02
N GLY A 277 19.23 0.15 -40.46
CA GLY A 277 20.47 -0.07 -41.20
C GLY A 277 21.14 1.22 -41.70
N GLY A 278 20.95 2.34 -41.00
CA GLY A 278 21.56 3.63 -41.38
C GLY A 278 20.88 4.38 -42.53
N LEU A 279 19.74 3.89 -43.06
CA LEU A 279 18.95 4.68 -44.01
C LEU A 279 18.24 5.86 -43.30
N PRO A 280 18.29 7.08 -43.89
CA PRO A 280 17.56 8.23 -43.34
C PRO A 280 16.06 7.96 -43.39
N LEU A 281 15.41 7.99 -42.23
CA LEU A 281 13.97 7.83 -42.11
C LEU A 281 13.24 9.03 -42.74
N PRO A 282 12.14 8.82 -43.50
CA PRO A 282 11.35 9.90 -44.10
C PRO A 282 10.91 10.93 -43.06
N ALA A 283 11.02 12.22 -43.38
CA ALA A 283 10.60 13.32 -42.49
C ALA A 283 9.10 13.30 -42.12
N GLU A 284 8.29 12.55 -42.88
CA GLU A 284 6.86 12.28 -42.70
C GLU A 284 6.58 11.27 -41.56
N LEU A 285 7.56 10.45 -41.15
CA LEU A 285 7.47 9.71 -39.89
C LEU A 285 7.75 10.69 -38.75
N GLY A 286 6.69 11.37 -38.32
CA GLY A 286 6.72 12.31 -37.21
C GLY A 286 7.56 11.76 -36.05
N GLY A 287 8.62 12.49 -35.69
CA GLY A 287 9.49 12.11 -34.58
C GLY A 287 8.67 11.81 -33.31
N PRO A 288 9.15 10.93 -32.41
CA PRO A 288 8.32 10.46 -31.32
C PRO A 288 7.91 11.61 -30.42
N VAL A 289 6.60 11.78 -30.27
CA VAL A 289 6.02 12.55 -29.20
C VAL A 289 6.52 11.96 -27.88
N ALA A 290 7.21 12.77 -27.09
CA ALA A 290 7.76 12.36 -25.81
C ALA A 290 6.66 11.87 -24.85
N LEU A 291 6.64 10.55 -24.62
CA LEU A 291 6.24 9.82 -23.42
C LEU A 291 4.93 10.16 -22.68
N THR A 292 3.87 9.47 -23.09
CA THR A 292 2.80 8.96 -22.22
C THR A 292 2.30 7.62 -22.80
N PRO A 293 1.54 6.78 -22.06
CA PRO A 293 0.94 5.55 -22.61
C PRO A 293 0.36 5.80 -24.01
N GLY A 294 0.70 4.89 -24.94
CA GLY A 294 0.74 5.18 -26.37
C GLY A 294 -0.56 5.74 -26.95
N PRO A 295 -0.48 6.69 -27.90
CA PRO A 295 -1.63 7.13 -28.67
C PRO A 295 -1.95 6.11 -29.76
N ALA A 296 -3.24 5.78 -29.86
CA ALA A 296 -3.88 5.43 -31.11
C ALA A 296 -3.55 6.51 -32.16
N THR A 297 -3.07 6.10 -33.33
CA THR A 297 -2.82 6.97 -34.47
C THR A 297 -4.07 7.76 -34.85
N ALA A 298 -3.95 9.10 -34.92
CA ALA A 298 -4.97 9.97 -35.46
C ALA A 298 -4.92 9.93 -37.01
N PRO A 299 -6.06 10.01 -37.72
CA PRO A 299 -6.10 10.03 -39.18
C PRO A 299 -5.56 11.34 -39.75
N SER A 300 -5.16 11.33 -41.04
CA SER A 300 -4.48 12.44 -41.71
C SER A 300 -5.36 13.69 -41.87
N PRO A 301 -4.75 14.89 -42.05
CA PRO A 301 -5.45 16.19 -42.08
C PRO A 301 -6.53 16.32 -43.16
N GLU A 302 -6.40 15.60 -44.27
CA GLU A 302 -7.36 15.63 -45.39
C GLU A 302 -8.71 14.97 -45.03
N ALA A 303 -8.75 14.11 -44.02
CA ALA A 303 -9.97 13.47 -43.55
C ALA A 303 -10.79 14.34 -42.56
N LEU A 304 -10.19 15.40 -42.00
CA LEU A 304 -10.80 16.30 -41.00
C LEU A 304 -11.65 17.41 -41.65
N GLU A 305 -11.28 17.85 -42.85
CA GLU A 305 -11.97 18.96 -43.53
C GLU A 305 -13.37 18.56 -44.03
N LYS A 306 -13.58 17.27 -44.38
CA LYS A 306 -14.89 16.74 -44.78
C LYS A 306 -15.84 16.44 -43.61
N LYS A 307 -15.34 16.24 -42.38
CA LYS A 307 -16.16 15.92 -41.19
C LYS A 307 -16.55 17.13 -40.33
N GLY A 308 -15.81 18.25 -40.44
CA GLY A 308 -16.09 19.47 -39.68
C GLY A 308 -17.48 20.10 -39.94
N LYS A 309 -18.10 19.80 -41.08
CA LYS A 309 -19.43 20.32 -41.42
C LYS A 309 -20.60 19.49 -40.88
N GLN A 310 -20.38 18.22 -40.51
CA GLN A 310 -21.43 17.34 -39.98
C GLN A 310 -21.44 17.26 -38.44
N GLY A 311 -20.31 17.55 -37.78
CA GLY A 311 -20.20 17.51 -36.30
C GLY A 311 -20.85 18.70 -35.57
N LEU A 312 -20.94 19.87 -36.23
CA LEU A 312 -21.47 21.09 -35.59
C LEU A 312 -22.98 21.03 -35.28
N GLN A 313 -23.74 20.17 -35.98
CA GLN A 313 -25.18 19.99 -35.73
C GLN A 313 -25.47 19.03 -34.56
N ALA A 314 -24.65 17.99 -34.38
CA ALA A 314 -24.87 16.97 -33.35
C ALA A 314 -24.51 17.45 -31.93
N ASP A 315 -23.48 18.30 -31.79
CA ASP A 315 -23.06 18.82 -30.48
C ASP A 315 -24.05 19.86 -29.90
N SER A 316 -24.88 20.48 -30.74
CA SER A 316 -25.97 21.38 -30.33
C SER A 316 -27.15 20.64 -29.70
N GLU A 317 -27.47 19.44 -30.19
CA GLU A 317 -28.61 18.64 -29.70
C GLU A 317 -28.29 17.94 -28.36
N VAL A 318 -27.04 17.52 -28.17
CA VAL A 318 -26.59 16.90 -26.90
C VAL A 318 -26.52 17.94 -25.77
N ALA A 319 -26.14 19.18 -26.07
CA ALA A 319 -26.16 20.28 -25.10
C ALA A 319 -27.60 20.69 -24.70
N ALA A 320 -28.56 20.60 -25.64
CA ALA A 320 -29.97 20.89 -25.38
C ALA A 320 -30.64 19.81 -24.50
N SER A 321 -30.36 18.52 -24.77
CA SER A 321 -30.91 17.41 -23.97
C SER A 321 -30.39 17.36 -22.53
N MET A 322 -29.14 17.78 -22.28
CA MET A 322 -28.60 17.89 -20.92
C MET A 322 -29.19 19.06 -20.11
N LEU A 323 -29.81 20.04 -20.79
CA LEU A 323 -30.50 21.16 -20.16
C LEU A 323 -31.95 20.82 -19.76
N GLU A 324 -32.60 19.90 -20.47
CA GLU A 324 -33.94 19.39 -20.12
C GLU A 324 -33.93 18.42 -18.93
N VAL A 325 -32.91 17.58 -18.79
CA VAL A 325 -32.77 16.66 -17.65
C VAL A 325 -32.57 17.40 -16.32
N ARG A 326 -32.08 18.66 -16.37
CA ARG A 326 -31.91 19.51 -15.18
C ARG A 326 -33.19 20.25 -14.74
N ARG A 327 -34.25 20.22 -15.55
CA ARG A 327 -35.56 20.83 -15.24
C ARG A 327 -36.57 19.88 -14.58
N GLY A 328 -36.25 18.58 -14.48
CA GLY A 328 -37.19 17.57 -13.99
C GLY A 328 -37.03 17.12 -12.52
N ILE A 329 -36.21 17.79 -11.72
CA ILE A 329 -36.00 17.40 -10.31
C ILE A 329 -35.90 18.66 -9.42
N SER A 330 -37.06 19.26 -9.12
CA SER A 330 -37.31 19.97 -7.85
C SER A 330 -38.70 20.60 -7.89
N ASP A 331 -39.70 19.92 -7.30
CA ASP A 331 -40.90 20.53 -6.73
C ASP A 331 -41.29 19.65 -5.51
N ASP A 332 -41.04 20.16 -4.29
CA ASP A 332 -42.07 20.33 -3.25
C ASP A 332 -41.48 21.00 -1.98
N ASP A 333 -42.13 22.11 -1.62
CA ASP A 333 -42.39 22.73 -0.29
C ASP A 333 -41.23 23.19 0.63
N SER A 334 -40.96 24.52 0.72
CA SER A 334 -41.54 25.57 1.61
C SER A 334 -40.83 25.61 2.99
N ASP A 335 -40.21 26.69 3.50
CA ASP A 335 -40.59 28.11 3.61
C ASP A 335 -39.36 29.06 3.64
N ALA A 336 -39.58 30.34 3.28
CA ALA A 336 -38.65 31.48 3.42
C ALA A 336 -39.18 32.47 4.51
N PRO A 337 -38.63 33.70 4.72
CA PRO A 337 -37.35 34.31 4.30
C PRO A 337 -36.63 35.10 5.43
N LEU A 338 -35.39 35.58 5.18
CA LEU A 338 -35.02 37.01 5.36
C LEU A 338 -33.61 37.35 4.81
N ALA A 339 -33.58 38.34 3.90
CA ALA A 339 -32.60 39.42 3.63
C ALA A 339 -31.09 39.23 3.98
N THR A 340 -30.06 39.65 3.21
CA THR A 340 -29.92 40.86 2.38
C THR A 340 -28.63 40.83 1.54
N ARG A 341 -28.79 41.16 0.24
CA ARG A 341 -27.94 41.94 -0.68
C ARG A 341 -26.59 42.53 -0.16
N ILE A 342 -25.49 42.39 -0.93
CA ILE A 342 -24.73 43.49 -1.61
C ILE A 342 -23.29 43.12 -2.07
N LYS A 343 -23.09 43.32 -3.39
CA LYS A 343 -21.94 43.82 -4.21
C LYS A 343 -20.53 43.21 -4.14
N ARG A 344 -20.14 42.72 -5.33
CA ARG A 344 -18.78 42.70 -5.90
C ARG A 344 -18.18 44.12 -5.99
N ARG A 345 -16.86 44.23 -5.77
CA ARG A 345 -16.00 45.28 -6.37
C ARG A 345 -14.61 44.73 -6.70
N ARG A 346 -14.18 44.99 -7.94
CA ARG A 346 -12.80 44.94 -8.46
C ARG A 346 -12.03 46.19 -7.98
N ALA A 347 -10.73 46.04 -7.76
CA ALA A 347 -9.71 47.10 -7.87
C ALA A 347 -8.36 46.41 -8.12
N THR A 348 -7.73 46.49 -9.31
CA THR A 348 -6.73 47.47 -9.79
C THR A 348 -5.58 47.79 -8.80
N ALA A 349 -4.36 47.46 -9.23
CA ALA A 349 -3.06 47.82 -8.63
C ALA A 349 -2.73 49.31 -8.86
N PRO A 350 -1.70 49.86 -8.15
CA PRO A 350 -0.43 50.08 -8.86
C PRO A 350 0.86 50.01 -7.99
N GLY A 351 1.96 49.56 -8.62
CA GLY A 351 3.21 50.33 -8.80
C GLY A 351 4.15 50.71 -7.64
N ARG A 352 5.38 50.16 -7.75
CA ARG A 352 6.72 50.82 -7.74
C ARG A 352 7.66 50.72 -6.51
N LEU A 353 8.90 50.37 -6.89
CA LEU A 353 10.24 50.79 -6.44
C LEU A 353 10.94 50.08 -5.26
N THR A 354 12.10 49.50 -5.61
CA THR A 354 13.23 49.15 -4.74
C THR A 354 14.15 50.35 -4.49
N PRO A 355 15.00 50.28 -3.46
CA PRO A 355 16.45 50.27 -3.73
C PRO A 355 17.26 49.30 -2.85
N GLY A 356 18.47 48.94 -3.28
CA GLY A 356 19.27 47.81 -2.77
C GLY A 356 20.50 48.13 -1.89
N LYS A 357 21.54 47.29 -2.07
CA LYS A 357 22.87 47.14 -1.40
C LYS A 357 22.86 46.22 -0.17
N ALA A 358 23.85 45.36 0.14
CA ALA A 358 25.22 45.15 -0.35
C ALA A 358 25.72 43.70 -0.09
N LEU A 359 26.88 43.39 -0.69
CA LEU A 359 27.64 42.14 -0.77
C LEU A 359 28.20 41.59 0.56
N LYS A 360 28.51 40.28 0.58
CA LYS A 360 29.86 39.74 0.88
C LYS A 360 30.02 38.26 0.48
N ALA A 361 31.13 37.97 -0.20
CA ALA A 361 31.78 36.67 -0.41
C ALA A 361 33.28 36.86 -0.06
N PRO A 362 34.20 35.88 -0.21
CA PRO A 362 34.21 34.46 0.14
C PRO A 362 35.39 34.14 1.11
N LYS A 363 35.54 32.89 1.58
CA LYS A 363 36.85 32.39 2.09
C LYS A 363 37.11 30.95 1.64
N ALA A 364 38.36 30.73 1.24
CA ALA A 364 38.89 29.48 0.71
C ALA A 364 40.09 29.00 1.56
N LYS A 365 40.32 27.67 1.48
CA LYS A 365 41.57 26.88 1.66
C LYS A 365 42.24 26.79 3.05
N ALA A 366 42.47 25.55 3.48
CA ALA A 366 43.80 25.03 3.83
C ALA A 366 43.81 23.48 3.84
N ARG A 367 44.99 22.90 3.56
CA ARG A 367 45.33 21.49 3.29
C ARG A 367 46.54 21.14 4.15
N ALA A 368 46.60 19.92 4.70
CA ALA A 368 47.81 19.19 5.19
C ALA A 368 47.41 17.69 5.26
N ALA A 369 47.99 16.67 4.60
CA ALA A 369 49.37 16.17 4.41
C ALA A 369 49.79 15.07 5.43
N ALA A 370 49.49 13.78 5.08
CA ALA A 370 50.21 12.47 5.22
C ALA A 370 50.95 12.06 6.54
N PRO A 371 51.48 10.81 6.75
CA PRO A 371 51.59 9.61 5.88
C PRO A 371 51.38 8.20 6.57
N SER A 372 51.66 7.12 5.82
CA SER A 372 52.11 5.76 6.25
C SER A 372 51.05 4.77 6.77
N ALA A 373 51.02 3.45 6.51
CA ALA A 373 51.70 2.52 5.60
C ALA A 373 50.88 1.19 5.58
N ARG A 374 50.95 0.44 4.48
CA ARG A 374 50.49 -0.96 4.39
C ARG A 374 51.66 -1.90 4.70
N PRO A 375 51.37 -3.11 5.20
CA PRO A 375 52.07 -4.31 4.76
C PRO A 375 51.19 -5.25 3.93
N ARG A 376 51.87 -6.06 3.14
CA ARG A 376 51.38 -7.04 2.16
C ARG A 376 51.14 -8.42 2.82
N THR A 377 50.08 -9.11 2.34
CA THR A 377 49.88 -10.56 2.04
C THR A 377 50.90 -11.61 2.55
N PRO A 378 50.51 -12.88 2.85
CA PRO A 378 50.22 -13.85 1.77
C PRO A 378 49.16 -14.95 2.01
N ALA A 379 48.83 -15.53 0.85
CA ALA A 379 48.10 -16.75 0.50
C ALA A 379 48.18 -17.97 1.43
N SER A 380 47.11 -18.77 1.41
CA SER A 380 47.15 -20.25 1.51
C SER A 380 45.84 -20.79 0.90
N GLN A 381 45.87 -21.26 -0.35
CA GLN A 381 45.86 -22.68 -0.76
C GLN A 381 44.51 -23.39 -0.51
N ALA A 382 43.72 -23.50 -1.59
CA ALA A 382 42.85 -24.65 -1.88
C ALA A 382 43.68 -25.58 -2.79
N ASN A 383 43.71 -26.90 -2.62
CA ASN A 383 42.79 -27.96 -3.12
C ASN A 383 43.53 -29.33 -2.91
N PRO A 384 43.06 -30.54 -3.30
CA PRO A 384 41.79 -30.95 -3.95
C PRO A 384 41.20 -32.32 -3.46
N GLU A 385 40.18 -32.82 -4.20
CA GLU A 385 39.73 -34.23 -4.38
C GLU A 385 38.85 -34.85 -3.26
N SER A 386 37.75 -35.58 -3.54
CA SER A 386 37.48 -36.49 -4.65
C SER A 386 35.98 -36.71 -4.95
N GLU A 387 35.75 -37.26 -6.14
CA GLU A 387 34.54 -37.74 -6.81
C GLU A 387 33.75 -38.79 -5.97
N SER A 388 32.44 -39.04 -6.12
CA SER A 388 31.85 -39.65 -7.31
C SER A 388 30.36 -40.03 -7.11
N LYS A 389 29.59 -39.90 -8.21
CA LYS A 389 28.55 -40.81 -8.76
C LYS A 389 27.29 -41.23 -7.96
N ALA A 390 26.14 -40.86 -8.53
CA ALA A 390 24.92 -41.68 -8.61
C ALA A 390 25.12 -42.81 -9.67
N PRO A 391 24.30 -43.90 -9.75
CA PRO A 391 22.89 -43.82 -10.18
C PRO A 391 21.90 -44.90 -9.62
N GLU A 392 20.66 -44.78 -10.09
CA GLU A 392 19.43 -45.57 -9.88
C GLU A 392 19.51 -47.12 -9.93
N ARG A 393 18.58 -47.79 -9.22
CA ARG A 393 17.71 -48.83 -9.84
C ARG A 393 16.46 -49.20 -9.02
N SER A 394 15.33 -49.24 -9.72
CA SER A 394 13.98 -49.70 -9.36
C SER A 394 13.81 -51.23 -9.35
N LYS A 395 12.83 -51.76 -8.58
CA LYS A 395 11.82 -52.81 -8.97
C LYS A 395 10.89 -53.15 -7.77
N LYS A 396 9.58 -52.82 -7.88
CA LYS A 396 8.42 -53.72 -8.13
C LYS A 396 8.14 -54.82 -7.08
N ARG A 397 6.97 -54.76 -6.41
CA ARG A 397 5.88 -55.76 -6.56
C ARG A 397 4.58 -55.31 -5.86
N ALA A 398 3.46 -55.78 -6.42
CA ALA A 398 2.08 -55.45 -6.09
C ALA A 398 1.35 -56.60 -5.37
N ALA A 399 0.30 -56.22 -4.63
CA ALA A 399 -0.97 -56.85 -4.19
C ALA A 399 -1.15 -58.40 -4.20
N PRO A 400 -2.05 -58.93 -3.34
CA PRO A 400 -3.45 -59.05 -3.78
C PRO A 400 -4.54 -58.85 -2.70
N SER A 401 -5.76 -58.67 -3.23
CA SER A 401 -7.10 -58.53 -2.67
C SER A 401 -7.73 -59.80 -2.06
N ARG A 402 -8.79 -59.62 -1.24
CA ARG A 402 -10.04 -60.42 -1.00
C ARG A 402 -10.44 -60.24 0.47
N GLN A 403 -11.69 -60.21 0.95
CA GLN A 403 -13.03 -60.55 0.46
C GLN A 403 -14.03 -59.96 1.50
N GLU A 404 -15.21 -59.49 1.07
CA GLU A 404 -16.39 -59.41 1.94
C GLU A 404 -16.98 -60.82 2.16
N PRO A 405 -17.79 -61.01 3.22
CA PRO A 405 -19.18 -61.32 2.92
C PRO A 405 -20.21 -60.64 3.83
N SER A 406 -21.39 -60.47 3.21
CA SER A 406 -22.68 -60.04 3.72
C SER A 406 -23.28 -60.94 4.82
N ASN A 407 -24.13 -60.38 5.69
CA ASN A 407 -25.45 -60.97 5.98
C ASN A 407 -26.44 -59.97 6.62
N LYS A 408 -27.67 -59.98 6.11
CA LYS A 408 -28.85 -59.25 6.59
C LYS A 408 -29.57 -60.05 7.69
N CYS A 409 -30.16 -59.39 8.70
CA CYS A 409 -31.54 -59.66 9.12
C CYS A 409 -32.17 -58.61 10.09
N ARG A 410 -33.33 -58.09 9.67
CA ARG A 410 -34.58 -57.75 10.39
C ARG A 410 -34.65 -56.71 11.54
N LYS A 411 -35.28 -55.58 11.15
CA LYS A 411 -36.33 -54.74 11.79
C LYS A 411 -36.73 -54.98 13.26
N ALA A 412 -36.74 -53.89 14.03
CA ALA A 412 -37.89 -53.46 14.84
C ALA A 412 -37.85 -51.92 15.02
N ALA A 413 -39.02 -51.28 14.89
CA ALA A 413 -39.20 -49.84 14.95
C ALA A 413 -39.32 -49.34 16.41
N GLY A 414 -38.78 -48.15 16.67
CA GLY A 414 -38.93 -47.42 17.93
C GLY A 414 -38.39 -46.01 17.79
N SER A 415 -39.30 -45.04 17.77
CA SER A 415 -39.07 -43.61 17.60
C SER A 415 -38.20 -43.02 18.71
N LYS A 416 -37.12 -42.32 18.32
CA LYS A 416 -36.50 -41.20 19.06
C LYS A 416 -35.62 -40.43 18.08
N GLU A 417 -35.92 -39.14 17.94
CA GLU A 417 -35.12 -38.20 17.14
C GLU A 417 -33.64 -38.31 17.51
N THR A 418 -32.80 -38.55 16.51
CA THR A 418 -31.34 -38.58 16.64
C THR A 418 -30.77 -37.22 16.25
N PRO A 419 -29.79 -36.66 17.00
CA PRO A 419 -28.96 -35.59 16.51
C PRO A 419 -28.11 -36.14 15.36
N LYS A 420 -28.05 -35.40 14.24
CA LYS A 420 -27.21 -35.73 13.07
C LYS A 420 -25.77 -36.06 13.49
N PRO A 421 -25.13 -37.08 12.89
CA PRO A 421 -23.75 -37.44 13.22
C PRO A 421 -22.79 -36.30 12.84
N ARG A 422 -21.92 -35.98 13.79
CA ARG A 422 -20.82 -35.03 13.70
C ARG A 422 -19.96 -35.40 12.50
N ALA A 423 -19.99 -34.57 11.46
CA ALA A 423 -19.13 -34.73 10.29
C ALA A 423 -17.68 -34.89 10.73
N LEU A 424 -17.03 -35.94 10.21
CA LEU A 424 -15.62 -36.22 10.39
C LEU A 424 -14.81 -34.99 9.94
N ARG A 425 -14.28 -34.23 10.91
CA ARG A 425 -13.44 -33.07 10.63
C ARG A 425 -12.12 -33.55 10.04
N THR A 426 -11.83 -33.10 8.83
CA THR A 426 -10.57 -33.35 8.12
C THR A 426 -9.40 -32.67 8.85
N LEU A 427 -8.25 -33.34 8.86
CA LEU A 427 -6.99 -33.01 9.57
C LEU A 427 -6.29 -31.68 9.15
N LYS A 428 -7.00 -30.71 8.57
CA LYS A 428 -6.43 -29.40 8.17
C LYS A 428 -6.83 -28.22 9.07
N ASP A 429 -7.71 -28.42 10.05
CA ASP A 429 -8.32 -27.32 10.83
C ASP A 429 -7.94 -27.24 12.33
N THR A 430 -6.92 -27.95 12.83
CA THR A 430 -6.65 -27.99 14.28
C THR A 430 -5.20 -27.63 14.64
N ALA A 431 -4.95 -26.34 14.88
CA ALA A 431 -3.79 -25.87 15.65
C ALA A 431 -4.16 -24.85 16.74
N PHE A 432 -5.28 -24.13 16.58
CA PHE A 432 -5.75 -23.15 17.55
C PHE A 432 -7.04 -23.60 18.22
N ALA A 433 -7.07 -23.49 19.53
CA ALA A 433 -8.21 -23.83 20.35
C ALA A 433 -9.22 -22.69 20.44
N ASN A 434 -10.48 -23.05 20.65
CA ASN A 434 -11.56 -22.09 20.85
C ASN A 434 -11.55 -21.52 22.28
N PRO A 435 -12.23 -20.37 22.53
CA PRO A 435 -12.26 -19.77 23.87
C PRO A 435 -12.78 -20.69 24.99
N ALA A 436 -13.74 -21.57 24.69
CA ALA A 436 -14.25 -22.54 25.65
C ALA A 436 -13.19 -23.59 26.04
N GLU A 437 -12.38 -24.04 25.07
CA GLU A 437 -11.29 -24.97 25.31
C GLU A 437 -10.17 -24.31 26.13
N ALA A 438 -9.91 -23.02 25.89
CA ALA A 438 -8.98 -22.22 26.68
C ALA A 438 -9.43 -22.04 28.15
N ALA A 439 -10.73 -21.83 28.38
CA ALA A 439 -11.28 -21.76 29.73
C ALA A 439 -11.11 -23.08 30.48
N VAL A 440 -11.39 -24.21 29.83
CA VAL A 440 -11.21 -25.56 30.41
C VAL A 440 -9.72 -25.85 30.68
N ALA A 441 -8.84 -25.48 29.76
CA ALA A 441 -7.40 -25.65 29.94
C ALA A 441 -6.89 -24.84 31.13
N ALA A 442 -7.26 -23.56 31.22
CA ALA A 442 -6.87 -22.71 32.34
C ALA A 442 -7.43 -23.20 33.68
N ALA A 443 -8.68 -23.68 33.72
CA ALA A 443 -9.28 -24.28 34.92
C ALA A 443 -8.53 -25.54 35.39
N ASN A 444 -7.97 -26.30 34.44
CA ASN A 444 -7.14 -27.48 34.72
C ASN A 444 -5.65 -27.14 34.95
N GLY A 445 -5.30 -25.86 35.11
CA GLY A 445 -3.91 -25.42 35.34
C GLY A 445 -2.99 -25.58 34.12
N ARG A 446 -3.54 -25.84 32.92
CA ARG A 446 -2.76 -25.99 31.70
C ARG A 446 -2.42 -24.61 31.11
N PRO A 447 -1.20 -24.38 30.65
CA PRO A 447 -0.80 -23.09 30.12
C PRO A 447 -1.45 -22.82 28.76
N VAL A 448 -1.98 -21.61 28.60
CA VAL A 448 -2.61 -21.13 27.37
C VAL A 448 -1.71 -20.08 26.73
N PHE A 449 -1.24 -20.38 25.53
CA PHE A 449 -0.28 -19.58 24.78
C PHE A 449 -0.96 -18.77 23.69
N ALA A 450 -0.58 -17.50 23.58
CA ALA A 450 -0.86 -16.64 22.43
C ALA A 450 0.45 -16.10 21.86
N THR A 451 0.45 -15.67 20.59
CA THR A 451 1.59 -14.98 19.98
C THR A 451 1.23 -13.55 19.59
N THR A 452 2.22 -12.66 19.63
CA THR A 452 2.08 -11.29 19.11
C THR A 452 3.33 -10.85 18.35
N GLY A 453 3.16 -10.08 17.27
CA GLY A 453 4.26 -9.62 16.41
C GLY A 453 4.92 -10.72 15.54
N LEU A 454 4.72 -11.99 15.89
CA LEU A 454 5.29 -13.15 15.22
C LEU A 454 4.28 -14.32 15.11
N GLU A 455 4.60 -15.26 14.23
CA GLU A 455 3.89 -16.54 14.09
C GLU A 455 4.88 -17.67 14.35
N LEU A 456 4.51 -18.60 15.22
CA LEU A 456 5.30 -19.80 15.45
C LEU A 456 5.11 -20.77 14.29
N SER A 457 6.19 -21.44 13.88
CA SER A 457 6.12 -22.51 12.89
C SER A 457 5.24 -23.67 13.37
N THR A 458 4.65 -24.45 12.46
CA THR A 458 3.83 -25.62 12.81
C THR A 458 4.57 -26.61 13.72
N ARG A 459 5.90 -26.72 13.57
CA ARG A 459 6.75 -27.53 14.45
C ARG A 459 6.78 -26.98 15.88
N GLN A 460 6.97 -25.67 16.03
CA GLN A 460 6.98 -25.01 17.35
C GLN A 460 5.60 -25.05 18.02
N GLN A 461 4.52 -24.88 17.25
CA GLN A 461 3.15 -25.01 17.75
C GLN A 461 2.89 -26.45 18.25
N LYS A 462 3.34 -27.46 17.49
CA LYS A 462 3.23 -28.86 17.87
C LYS A 462 4.00 -29.17 19.16
N VAL A 463 5.23 -28.62 19.32
CA VAL A 463 5.99 -28.79 20.57
C VAL A 463 5.18 -28.29 21.77
N LEU A 464 4.60 -27.10 21.70
CA LEU A 464 3.80 -26.57 22.82
C LEU A 464 2.57 -27.45 23.09
N LEU A 465 1.92 -27.96 22.05
CA LEU A 465 0.77 -28.87 22.16
C LEU A 465 1.14 -30.21 22.81
N ASP A 466 2.26 -30.81 22.39
CA ASP A 466 2.78 -32.06 22.93
C ASP A 466 3.16 -31.91 24.41
N LEU A 467 3.59 -30.71 24.83
CA LEU A 467 3.85 -30.32 26.21
C LEU A 467 2.60 -29.83 26.98
N GLN A 468 1.41 -30.25 26.53
CA GLN A 468 0.10 -29.93 27.11
C GLN A 468 -0.31 -28.45 27.07
N GLY A 469 0.50 -27.58 26.45
CA GLY A 469 0.20 -26.18 26.21
C GLY A 469 -0.87 -25.99 25.14
N LEU A 470 -1.85 -25.14 25.39
CA LEU A 470 -2.93 -24.85 24.45
C LEU A 470 -2.65 -23.56 23.69
N MET A 471 -2.70 -23.57 22.36
CA MET A 471 -2.51 -22.34 21.58
C MET A 471 -3.84 -21.69 21.19
N VAL A 472 -3.93 -20.36 21.29
CA VAL A 472 -5.09 -19.58 20.87
C VAL A 472 -4.72 -18.50 19.86
N ALA A 473 -5.58 -18.29 18.86
CA ALA A 473 -5.34 -17.33 17.80
C ALA A 473 -5.65 -15.90 18.24
N GLU A 474 -6.73 -15.70 19.00
CA GLU A 474 -7.19 -14.40 19.50
C GLU A 474 -6.94 -14.28 21.01
N TRP A 475 -6.89 -13.03 21.51
CA TRP A 475 -6.76 -12.82 22.95
C TRP A 475 -7.99 -13.33 23.69
N ASN A 476 -7.77 -13.99 24.82
CA ASN A 476 -8.81 -14.31 25.79
C ASN A 476 -8.28 -14.07 27.21
N PRO A 477 -9.15 -13.88 28.21
CA PRO A 477 -8.73 -13.65 29.60
C PRO A 477 -7.98 -14.83 30.25
N HIS A 478 -8.05 -16.01 29.63
CA HIS A 478 -7.42 -17.25 30.12
C HIS A 478 -6.00 -17.46 29.56
N VAL A 479 -5.49 -16.54 28.73
CA VAL A 479 -4.11 -16.59 28.24
C VAL A 479 -3.15 -16.36 29.41
N SER A 480 -2.37 -17.39 29.75
CA SER A 480 -1.34 -17.29 30.79
C SER A 480 0.03 -16.90 30.24
N HIS A 481 0.30 -17.20 28.96
CA HIS A 481 1.60 -16.98 28.32
C HIS A 481 1.46 -16.27 26.97
N LEU A 482 2.20 -15.20 26.77
CA LEU A 482 2.29 -14.47 25.51
C LEU A 482 3.72 -14.54 24.96
N ILE A 483 3.88 -15.10 23.76
CA ILE A 483 5.18 -15.19 23.10
C ILE A 483 5.36 -14.01 22.13
N ALA A 484 6.47 -13.29 22.28
CA ALA A 484 6.82 -12.10 21.53
C ALA A 484 8.33 -12.03 21.23
N ASP A 485 8.71 -11.37 20.12
CA ASP A 485 10.11 -11.15 19.72
C ASP A 485 10.65 -9.80 20.23
N THR A 486 9.77 -8.82 20.38
CA THR A 486 10.11 -7.45 20.80
C THR A 486 8.90 -6.79 21.45
N PHE A 487 9.14 -5.77 22.28
CA PHE A 487 8.08 -5.01 22.90
C PHE A 487 7.37 -4.11 21.88
N ARG A 488 6.12 -4.46 21.53
CA ARG A 488 5.24 -3.67 20.66
C ARG A 488 3.89 -3.47 21.34
N ARG A 489 3.35 -2.24 21.28
CA ARG A 489 2.00 -1.90 21.79
C ARG A 489 0.90 -2.48 20.91
N THR A 490 0.74 -3.79 20.94
CA THR A 490 -0.38 -4.51 20.33
C THR A 490 -1.45 -4.78 21.39
N THR A 491 -2.68 -5.02 20.98
CA THR A 491 -3.78 -5.32 21.93
C THR A 491 -3.48 -6.55 22.77
N LYS A 492 -2.95 -7.64 22.18
CA LYS A 492 -2.51 -8.82 22.94
C LYS A 492 -1.43 -8.50 23.97
N MET A 493 -0.43 -7.67 23.61
CA MET A 493 0.62 -7.24 24.54
C MET A 493 0.03 -6.43 25.70
N MET A 494 -0.80 -5.43 25.39
CA MET A 494 -1.43 -4.58 26.41
C MET A 494 -2.34 -5.39 27.34
N CYS A 495 -3.16 -6.29 26.79
CA CYS A 495 -3.99 -7.16 27.60
C CYS A 495 -3.16 -8.12 28.47
N ALA A 496 -2.06 -8.67 27.96
CA ALA A 496 -1.16 -9.52 28.74
C ALA A 496 -0.50 -8.80 29.91
N ILE A 497 -0.15 -7.52 29.73
CA ILE A 497 0.37 -6.69 30.83
C ILE A 497 -0.74 -6.48 31.86
N CYS A 498 -1.95 -6.10 31.44
CA CYS A 498 -3.09 -5.88 32.35
C CYS A 498 -3.47 -7.13 33.15
N THR A 499 -3.45 -8.33 32.55
CA THR A 499 -3.75 -9.58 33.25
C THR A 499 -2.56 -10.14 34.03
N GLY A 500 -1.38 -9.53 33.92
CA GLY A 500 -0.15 -10.03 34.55
C GLY A 500 0.35 -11.35 33.96
N ALA A 501 0.01 -11.67 32.70
CA ALA A 501 0.46 -12.87 32.01
C ALA A 501 1.98 -12.88 31.78
N HIS A 502 2.57 -14.06 31.62
CA HIS A 502 4.00 -14.20 31.34
C HIS A 502 4.28 -13.80 29.88
N ILE A 503 5.10 -12.77 29.69
CA ILE A 503 5.50 -12.30 28.36
C ILE A 503 6.90 -12.83 28.07
N LEU A 504 6.98 -13.78 27.15
CA LEU A 504 8.16 -14.61 26.92
C LEU A 504 8.76 -14.37 25.54
N SER A 505 10.08 -14.47 25.49
CA SER A 505 10.87 -14.46 24.27
C SER A 505 10.71 -15.76 23.46
N THR A 506 11.08 -15.75 22.18
CA THR A 506 10.94 -16.94 21.30
C THR A 506 11.86 -18.11 21.70
N GLU A 507 12.89 -17.80 22.47
CA GLU A 507 13.87 -18.71 23.05
C GLU A 507 13.21 -19.73 23.99
N TYR A 508 12.13 -19.33 24.68
CA TYR A 508 11.36 -20.21 25.57
C TYR A 508 10.90 -21.49 24.86
N VAL A 509 10.35 -21.37 23.65
CA VAL A 509 9.85 -22.52 22.88
C VAL A 509 10.97 -23.47 22.48
N LYS A 510 12.17 -22.94 22.21
CA LYS A 510 13.36 -23.75 21.90
C LYS A 510 13.83 -24.49 23.14
N ALA A 511 13.89 -23.82 24.29
CA ALA A 511 14.27 -24.42 25.56
C ALA A 511 13.27 -25.51 26.01
N CYS A 512 11.96 -25.28 25.86
CA CYS A 512 10.94 -26.28 26.13
C CYS A 512 11.10 -27.53 25.24
N ARG A 513 11.43 -27.33 23.96
CA ARG A 513 11.69 -28.43 23.02
C ARG A 513 12.90 -29.26 23.46
N GLU A 514 13.98 -28.60 23.84
CA GLU A 514 15.25 -29.25 24.22
C GLU A 514 15.13 -29.97 25.57
N ALA A 515 14.38 -29.40 26.51
CA ALA A 515 14.13 -30.01 27.81
C ALA A 515 13.04 -31.11 27.78
N GLY A 516 12.24 -31.19 26.71
CA GLY A 516 11.09 -32.12 26.63
C GLY A 516 9.99 -31.85 27.66
N ARG A 517 10.00 -30.68 28.30
CA ARG A 517 9.03 -30.21 29.30
C ARG A 517 8.94 -28.69 29.27
N LEU A 518 7.90 -28.13 29.88
CA LEU A 518 7.86 -26.69 30.10
C LEU A 518 8.96 -26.30 31.10
N VAL A 519 9.81 -25.36 30.68
CA VAL A 519 10.89 -24.82 31.49
C VAL A 519 10.39 -23.62 32.30
N ASP A 520 11.15 -23.21 33.31
CA ASP A 520 10.83 -22.04 34.11
C ASP A 520 10.76 -20.76 33.25
N GLU A 521 9.66 -20.02 33.40
CA GLU A 521 9.35 -18.84 32.61
C GLU A 521 10.27 -17.65 32.93
N ALA A 522 10.76 -17.56 34.17
CA ALA A 522 11.50 -16.39 34.65
C ALA A 522 12.77 -16.12 33.84
N ALA A 523 13.45 -17.19 33.40
CA ALA A 523 14.66 -17.10 32.57
C ALA A 523 14.42 -16.55 31.16
N PHE A 524 13.17 -16.59 30.66
CA PHE A 524 12.82 -16.25 29.28
C PHE A 524 11.89 -15.05 29.16
N LEU A 525 11.67 -14.30 30.24
CA LEU A 525 10.91 -13.06 30.22
C LEU A 525 11.47 -12.10 29.16
N LEU A 526 10.59 -11.51 28.36
CA LEU A 526 10.97 -10.58 27.31
C LEU A 526 11.61 -9.32 27.93
N LYS A 527 12.85 -9.03 27.53
CA LYS A 527 13.58 -7.81 27.87
C LYS A 527 13.99 -7.11 26.58
N ASP A 528 13.48 -5.91 26.35
CA ASP A 528 13.76 -5.14 25.14
C ASP A 528 14.03 -3.68 25.51
N GLU A 529 15.23 -3.45 26.05
CA GLU A 529 15.66 -2.15 26.55
C GLU A 529 15.55 -1.04 25.48
N VAL A 530 15.75 -1.38 24.21
CA VAL A 530 15.68 -0.42 23.10
C VAL A 530 14.25 0.05 22.89
N CYS A 531 13.29 -0.88 22.78
CA CYS A 531 11.88 -0.54 22.59
C CYS A 531 11.26 0.04 23.86
N GLU A 532 11.66 -0.42 25.04
CA GLU A 532 11.24 0.12 26.34
C GLU A 532 11.68 1.58 26.52
N ALA A 533 12.95 1.89 26.23
CA ALA A 533 13.46 3.27 26.27
C ALA A 533 12.81 4.17 25.20
N ALA A 534 12.56 3.63 24.00
CA ALA A 534 11.86 4.36 22.94
C ALA A 534 10.40 4.68 23.34
N PHE A 535 9.73 3.75 24.03
CA PHE A 535 8.39 3.96 24.58
C PHE A 535 8.39 5.04 25.66
N ALA A 536 9.29 4.95 26.64
CA ALA A 536 9.43 5.95 27.71
C ALA A 536 9.62 7.36 27.15
N ARG A 537 10.54 7.51 26.18
CA ARG A 537 10.83 8.81 25.53
C ARG A 537 9.63 9.36 24.78
N LYS A 538 8.92 8.51 24.04
CA LYS A 538 7.75 8.92 23.24
C LYS A 538 6.56 9.33 24.11
N ARG A 539 6.45 8.78 25.32
CA ARG A 539 5.34 9.02 26.24
C ARG A 539 5.68 10.00 27.36
N GLY A 540 6.91 10.51 27.42
CA GLY A 540 7.33 11.41 28.49
C GLY A 540 7.21 10.75 29.87
N VAL A 541 7.61 9.47 29.98
CA VAL A 541 7.74 8.79 31.28
C VAL A 541 9.14 9.09 31.80
N SER A 542 9.25 10.03 32.73
CA SER A 542 10.52 10.60 33.20
C SER A 542 11.39 9.62 33.98
N GLN A 543 10.80 8.63 34.65
CA GLN A 543 11.52 7.61 35.43
C GLN A 543 11.98 6.41 34.58
N GLY A 544 11.82 6.47 33.25
CA GLY A 544 12.00 5.32 32.38
C GLY A 544 10.82 4.35 32.42
N TYR A 545 10.82 3.36 31.54
CA TYR A 545 9.80 2.32 31.47
C TYR A 545 10.49 0.97 31.44
N SER A 546 9.99 0.02 32.25
CA SER A 546 10.37 -1.38 32.15
C SER A 546 9.13 -2.24 32.03
N LEU A 547 9.14 -3.18 31.06
CA LEU A 547 8.05 -4.13 30.87
C LEU A 547 7.85 -5.03 32.09
N ALA A 548 8.96 -5.51 32.67
CA ALA A 548 8.93 -6.36 33.86
C ALA A 548 8.31 -5.64 35.05
N ALA A 549 8.67 -4.37 35.27
CA ALA A 549 8.10 -3.55 36.33
C ALA A 549 6.59 -3.32 36.14
N ALA A 550 6.14 -3.10 34.89
CA ALA A 550 4.72 -2.93 34.59
C ALA A 550 3.90 -4.20 34.90
N ILE A 551 4.40 -5.38 34.50
CA ILE A 551 3.74 -6.67 34.81
C ILE A 551 3.71 -6.91 36.33
N GLN A 552 4.80 -6.59 37.03
CA GLN A 552 4.86 -6.70 38.48
C GLN A 552 3.84 -5.77 39.15
N ARG A 553 3.69 -4.53 38.67
CA ARG A 553 2.64 -3.61 39.14
C ARG A 553 1.24 -4.17 38.93
N ALA A 554 0.93 -4.75 37.76
CA ALA A 554 -0.37 -5.38 37.52
C ALA A 554 -0.66 -6.51 38.52
N ARG A 555 0.35 -7.35 38.82
CA ARG A 555 0.22 -8.46 39.77
C ARG A 555 0.05 -7.99 41.22
N GLN A 556 0.71 -6.89 41.61
CA GLN A 556 0.70 -6.38 42.99
C GLN A 556 -0.51 -5.49 43.28
N ASN A 557 -0.84 -4.57 42.36
CA ASN A 557 -1.88 -3.55 42.56
C ASN A 557 -3.27 -4.03 42.12
N GLY A 558 -3.35 -5.17 41.42
CA GLY A 558 -4.59 -5.69 40.88
C GLY A 558 -5.03 -5.00 39.58
N PRO A 559 -6.27 -5.24 39.13
CA PRO A 559 -6.76 -4.75 37.84
C PRO A 559 -6.78 -3.21 37.77
N LEU A 560 -6.12 -2.66 36.74
CA LEU A 560 -5.94 -1.22 36.54
C LEU A 560 -7.24 -0.40 36.56
N LEU A 561 -8.34 -0.97 36.05
CA LEU A 561 -9.64 -0.32 35.92
C LEU A 561 -10.69 -0.94 36.85
N GLN A 562 -10.27 -1.55 37.97
CA GLN A 562 -11.19 -2.16 38.93
C GLN A 562 -12.26 -1.16 39.38
N GLY A 563 -13.54 -1.55 39.21
CA GLY A 563 -14.68 -0.70 39.56
C GLY A 563 -14.92 0.51 38.64
N MET A 564 -14.14 0.65 37.56
CA MET A 564 -14.31 1.74 36.59
C MET A 564 -15.12 1.31 35.37
N SER A 565 -15.95 2.22 34.87
CA SER A 565 -16.69 2.06 33.62
C SER A 565 -16.13 2.99 32.55
N VAL A 566 -15.88 2.46 31.34
CA VAL A 566 -15.26 3.21 30.25
C VAL A 566 -16.26 3.41 29.12
N TYR A 567 -16.45 4.67 28.71
CA TYR A 567 -17.22 5.03 27.53
C TYR A 567 -16.33 5.74 26.50
N CYS A 568 -16.42 5.31 25.24
CA CYS A 568 -15.71 5.95 24.13
C CYS A 568 -16.68 6.70 23.21
N PHE A 569 -16.42 7.99 22.99
CA PHE A 569 -17.19 8.81 22.05
C PHE A 569 -17.07 8.32 20.59
N PRO A 570 -18.01 8.68 19.70
CA PRO A 570 -17.97 8.34 18.27
C PRO A 570 -16.69 8.75 17.54
N SER A 571 -16.00 9.81 18.00
CA SER A 571 -14.71 10.25 17.46
C SER A 571 -13.61 9.18 17.47
N VAL A 572 -13.67 8.21 18.39
CA VAL A 572 -12.68 7.14 18.46
C VAL A 572 -12.90 6.16 17.31
N GLY A 573 -11.98 6.14 16.34
CA GLY A 573 -12.12 5.31 15.13
C GLY A 573 -11.93 3.81 15.40
N GLU A 574 -10.98 3.44 16.25
CA GLU A 574 -10.61 2.04 16.53
C GLU A 574 -11.30 1.50 17.79
N LYS A 575 -12.60 1.21 17.71
CA LYS A 575 -13.37 0.70 18.87
C LYS A 575 -13.33 -0.81 19.07
N ARG A 576 -12.92 -1.61 18.07
CA ARG A 576 -13.08 -3.07 18.12
C ARG A 576 -12.25 -3.72 19.23
N GLU A 577 -11.06 -3.19 19.49
CA GLU A 577 -10.08 -3.78 20.41
C GLU A 577 -10.16 -3.19 21.82
N LEU A 578 -10.76 -2.01 21.99
CA LEU A 578 -10.87 -1.32 23.27
C LEU A 578 -11.73 -2.05 24.31
N PRO A 579 -12.91 -2.63 23.98
CA PRO A 579 -13.68 -3.41 24.94
C PRO A 579 -12.89 -4.59 25.52
N MET A 580 -12.09 -5.25 24.67
CA MET A 580 -11.23 -6.36 25.07
C MET A 580 -10.14 -5.88 26.02
N LEU A 581 -9.53 -4.73 25.74
CA LEU A 581 -8.53 -4.13 26.62
C LEU A 581 -9.10 -3.67 27.96
N VAL A 582 -10.28 -3.04 27.94
CA VAL A 582 -10.99 -2.60 29.16
C VAL A 582 -11.36 -3.79 30.02
N ALA A 583 -11.86 -4.87 29.41
CA ALA A 583 -12.16 -6.11 30.12
C ALA A 583 -10.89 -6.76 30.71
N ALA A 584 -9.78 -6.81 29.97
CA ALA A 584 -8.50 -7.33 30.46
C ALA A 584 -7.93 -6.50 31.63
N ALA A 585 -8.23 -5.20 31.68
CA ALA A 585 -7.86 -4.30 32.77
C ALA A 585 -8.84 -4.33 33.96
N GLY A 586 -9.89 -5.16 33.93
CA GLY A 586 -10.89 -5.26 35.01
C GLY A 586 -11.98 -4.18 34.99
N GLY A 587 -12.09 -3.41 33.91
CA GLY A 587 -13.09 -2.36 33.75
C GLY A 587 -14.36 -2.83 33.03
N THR A 588 -15.42 -2.02 33.11
CA THR A 588 -16.70 -2.28 32.43
C THR A 588 -16.84 -1.43 31.17
N TRP A 589 -17.12 -2.04 30.02
CA TRP A 589 -17.33 -1.30 28.77
C TRP A 589 -18.77 -0.80 28.61
N LEU A 590 -18.94 0.51 28.42
CA LEU A 590 -20.25 1.14 28.22
C LEU A 590 -20.56 1.33 26.73
N LYS A 591 -21.67 0.72 26.26
CA LYS A 591 -22.16 0.91 24.87
C LYS A 591 -22.91 2.22 24.66
N ARG A 592 -23.50 2.76 25.73
CA ARG A 592 -24.28 4.01 25.74
C ARG A 592 -23.62 5.01 26.67
N PHE A 593 -23.91 6.28 26.45
CA PHE A 593 -23.41 7.34 27.34
C PHE A 593 -23.98 7.14 28.75
N PRO A 594 -23.16 7.22 29.80
CA PRO A 594 -23.58 6.94 31.17
C PRO A 594 -24.60 7.97 31.67
N LEU A 595 -25.48 7.55 32.58
CA LEU A 595 -26.45 8.42 33.26
C LEU A 595 -25.77 9.39 34.24
N GLN A 596 -24.66 8.97 34.85
CA GLN A 596 -23.85 9.75 35.79
C GLN A 596 -22.40 9.92 35.28
N PRO A 597 -22.18 10.72 34.22
CA PRO A 597 -20.87 10.89 33.58
C PRO A 597 -19.81 11.60 34.44
N ALA A 598 -20.24 12.33 35.48
CA ALA A 598 -19.34 13.07 36.38
C ALA A 598 -18.78 12.21 37.53
N CYS A 599 -19.20 10.94 37.64
CA CYS A 599 -18.72 10.05 38.69
C CYS A 599 -17.24 9.68 38.46
N SER A 600 -16.42 9.66 39.51
CA SER A 600 -14.99 9.34 39.44
C SER A 600 -14.69 7.92 38.96
N SER A 601 -15.69 7.03 39.02
CA SER A 601 -15.65 5.67 38.49
C SER A 601 -15.92 5.60 36.98
N VAL A 602 -16.22 6.72 36.31
CA VAL A 602 -16.49 6.76 34.86
C VAL A 602 -15.33 7.41 34.12
N LEU A 603 -14.78 6.71 33.13
CA LEU A 603 -13.75 7.22 32.24
C LEU A 603 -14.34 7.50 30.85
N LEU A 604 -14.37 8.78 30.48
CA LEU A 604 -14.82 9.23 29.17
C LEU A 604 -13.61 9.40 28.25
N LEU A 605 -13.56 8.63 27.17
CA LEU A 605 -12.46 8.63 26.20
C LEU A 605 -12.92 9.15 24.84
N ALA A 606 -12.08 9.98 24.21
CA ALA A 606 -12.33 10.51 22.88
C ALA A 606 -11.02 10.70 22.09
N GLU A 607 -11.12 10.96 20.79
CA GLU A 607 -9.97 11.45 20.02
C GLU A 607 -9.90 12.99 20.08
N ARG A 608 -8.76 13.58 19.72
CA ARG A 608 -8.63 15.04 19.65
C ARG A 608 -9.61 15.67 18.65
N CYS A 609 -9.95 14.93 17.58
CA CYS A 609 -11.00 15.35 16.65
C CYS A 609 -12.38 15.17 17.30
N VAL A 610 -13.31 16.05 16.95
CA VAL A 610 -14.70 15.99 17.41
C VAL A 610 -15.56 15.45 16.27
N SER A 611 -16.38 14.44 16.53
CA SER A 611 -17.20 13.81 15.48
C SER A 611 -18.61 14.40 15.35
N SER A 612 -19.11 15.12 16.36
CA SER A 612 -20.46 15.69 16.37
C SER A 612 -20.59 16.86 17.34
N GLU A 613 -21.54 17.76 17.11
CA GLU A 613 -21.85 18.86 18.05
C GLU A 613 -22.26 18.35 19.43
N ARG A 614 -23.01 17.24 19.50
CA ARG A 614 -23.39 16.59 20.77
C ARG A 614 -22.18 16.14 21.58
N GLU A 615 -21.15 15.63 20.91
CA GLU A 615 -19.88 15.30 21.55
C GLU A 615 -19.15 16.56 22.01
N GLN A 616 -19.12 17.62 21.19
CA GLN A 616 -18.51 18.89 21.57
C GLN A 616 -19.14 19.49 22.83
N GLN A 617 -20.47 19.49 22.90
CA GLN A 617 -21.20 19.99 24.06
C GLN A 617 -20.88 19.17 25.32
N ARG A 618 -20.81 17.83 25.20
CA ARG A 618 -20.45 16.96 26.33
C ARG A 618 -19.01 17.14 26.79
N ARG A 619 -18.07 17.39 25.87
CA ARG A 619 -16.67 17.68 26.21
C ARG A 619 -16.49 18.99 26.97
N ARG A 620 -17.37 19.98 26.77
CA ARG A 620 -17.36 21.24 27.54
C ARG A 620 -17.85 21.07 28.98
N VAL A 621 -18.70 20.08 29.23
CA VAL A 621 -19.36 19.87 30.53
C VAL A 621 -18.62 18.84 31.38
N TYR A 622 -18.04 17.81 30.77
CA TYR A 622 -17.43 16.69 31.47
C TYR A 622 -15.94 16.56 31.21
N GLU A 623 -15.21 15.96 32.15
CA GLU A 623 -13.82 15.63 31.94
C GLU A 623 -13.68 14.49 30.93
N VAL A 624 -13.13 14.80 29.76
CA VAL A 624 -12.89 13.84 28.68
C VAL A 624 -11.40 13.72 28.43
N TYR A 625 -10.94 12.49 28.23
CA TYR A 625 -9.53 12.17 28.04
C TYR A 625 -9.28 11.62 26.64
N ASP A 626 -8.07 11.84 26.13
CA ASP A 626 -7.61 11.22 24.88
C ASP A 626 -7.57 9.70 25.04
N VAL A 627 -8.03 8.94 24.04
CA VAL A 627 -8.02 7.47 24.05
C VAL A 627 -6.61 6.89 24.26
N GLU A 628 -5.55 7.64 23.93
CA GLU A 628 -4.17 7.23 24.23
C GLU A 628 -3.89 7.11 25.74
N LEU A 629 -4.67 7.76 26.62
CA LEU A 629 -4.61 7.56 28.07
C LEU A 629 -4.75 6.07 28.42
N LEU A 630 -5.79 5.43 27.87
CA LEU A 630 -6.08 4.02 28.15
C LEU A 630 -4.98 3.11 27.59
N ARG A 631 -4.50 3.38 26.38
CA ARG A 631 -3.46 2.59 25.72
C ARG A 631 -2.11 2.69 26.41
N GLU A 632 -1.78 3.88 26.91
CA GLU A 632 -0.59 4.06 27.72
C GLU A 632 -0.74 3.41 29.09
N ALA A 633 -1.86 3.65 29.78
CA ALA A 633 -2.13 3.10 31.10
C ALA A 633 -2.11 1.56 31.08
N ALA A 634 -2.57 0.93 30.00
CA ALA A 634 -2.45 -0.52 29.83
C ALA A 634 -1.00 -1.03 29.71
N CYS A 635 -0.08 -0.21 29.20
CA CYS A 635 1.34 -0.58 29.19
C CYS A 635 2.02 -0.24 30.52
N THR A 636 1.75 0.92 31.11
CA THR A 636 2.44 1.38 32.32
C THR A 636 1.85 0.81 33.59
N GLN A 637 0.59 0.40 33.55
CA GLN A 637 -0.26 0.09 34.71
C GLN A 637 -0.48 1.30 35.63
N GLU A 638 -0.50 2.51 35.05
CA GLU A 638 -0.68 3.78 35.76
C GLU A 638 -1.56 4.75 34.94
N LEU A 639 -2.56 5.34 35.58
CA LEU A 639 -3.54 6.22 34.92
C LEU A 639 -3.15 7.71 35.03
N ARG A 640 -2.35 8.21 34.09
CA ARG A 640 -1.89 9.62 34.05
C ARG A 640 -2.92 10.59 33.47
N ARG A 641 -4.04 10.78 34.15
CA ARG A 641 -5.18 11.62 33.71
C ARG A 641 -4.78 13.03 33.27
N SER A 642 -3.90 13.70 34.02
CA SER A 642 -3.45 15.07 33.73
C SER A 642 -2.74 15.23 32.38
N ALA A 643 -2.02 14.21 31.92
CA ALA A 643 -1.27 14.25 30.67
C ALA A 643 -2.15 14.13 29.41
N TYR A 644 -3.39 13.64 29.56
CA TYR A 644 -4.27 13.27 28.45
C TYR A 644 -5.65 13.94 28.51
N ARG A 645 -5.85 14.91 29.40
CA ARG A 645 -7.11 15.66 29.47
C ARG A 645 -7.30 16.48 28.20
N LEU A 646 -8.47 16.35 27.57
CA LEU A 646 -8.87 17.17 26.43
C LEU A 646 -9.56 18.44 26.93
N GLN A 647 -9.26 19.58 26.29
CA GLN A 647 -9.94 20.86 26.53
C GLN A 647 -11.13 21.04 25.59
#